data_AF-A0A8J6VJ01-F1
#
_entry.id   AF-A0A8J6VJ01-F1
#
_cell.length_a   1.000
_cell.length_b   1.000
_cell.length_c   1.000
_cell.angle_alpha   90.00
_cell.angle_beta   90.00
_cell.angle_gamma   90.00
#
_symmetry.space_group_name_H-M   'P 1'
#
loop_
_entity.id
_entity.type
_entity.pdbx_description
1 polymer ?
#
loop_
_entity_poly.entity_id
_entity_poly.type
_entity_poly.pdbx_seq_one_letter_code
_entity_poly.pdbx_strand_id
1 'polypeptide(L)'
;MKIFVPGRLCLFGEHSDWAGGYRRVNPNVEKGYTLLVGTNQGLYAEVKANPTQLILHASLSNGTRKTLNLPMETEVLLAEAQKGGFWSYAAGVAYQLLNHYQVKGLEIDNYLTDLPIQKGLSSSAAICVLVARAFNRVYDLKMTVREEMEFAYLGEITTPSGCGRMDQACAYGNQPILMIFDGDRADVIELKIRKNLFFVIVDLGAGKNTQEILRQLNQCYPLATNAVQQNVQKYLGSISSQITLQAVDALQKGDAEEIGTLMQIAQTQFDKHLIPACPSQLTAPILHQILNYEPLKPYILGGKGVGSQGDGTVQFIVKDEESQQQVIEIIKRDFPQMQALSLTVNSDKKIRKAVIPAGGFGTRLFPATKAVKKELFPIIDNDGRAKPVIMAIVEEAISGGIEEVGIVVQPSDRALFEDFFKAPLAPELYKKLSPQNQEYSQYLQDLGSRITILNQDKPEGYGYAVFCAKEWVKDEPFLLMLGDHVYSSDTETSCAGQILDIYEQVNQSVVSLTTLPAESLYKSGCVTGNWQELNSILSVTQLSEKPTIEYALQHLRVEGMAEDQFLCIFGLYVLTPKIFDFLEENINNNTRDEKGEFQLTSCLDKLCKEEGMTGYVVKGKCYDTGLPDPYRQTMIDFRNV
;
A
#
# COMPACT_ATOMS: atom_id res chain seq x y z
N MET A 1 -4.67 -13.28 14.83
CA MET A 1 -4.11 -12.35 13.83
C MET A 1 -4.77 -10.99 13.98
N LYS A 2 -4.08 -9.90 13.65
CA LYS A 2 -4.67 -8.54 13.67
C LYS A 2 -5.21 -8.17 12.30
N ILE A 3 -6.38 -7.54 12.27
CA ILE A 3 -7.03 -7.05 11.06
C ILE A 3 -7.45 -5.60 11.30
N PHE A 4 -7.15 -4.75 10.32
CA PHE A 4 -7.68 -3.40 10.22
C PHE A 4 -8.62 -3.31 9.01
N VAL A 5 -9.76 -2.64 9.18
CA VAL A 5 -10.67 -2.28 8.09
C VAL A 5 -11.02 -0.80 8.22
N PRO A 6 -10.68 0.04 7.23
CA PRO A 6 -11.00 1.46 7.30
C PRO A 6 -12.51 1.70 7.13
N GLY A 7 -12.96 2.91 7.46
CA GLY A 7 -14.19 3.45 6.88
C GLY A 7 -14.03 3.78 5.40
N ARG A 8 -15.06 4.35 4.78
CA ARG A 8 -15.00 4.79 3.37
C ARG A 8 -15.48 6.23 3.20
N LEU A 9 -14.75 6.99 2.38
CA LEU A 9 -15.16 8.30 1.92
C LEU A 9 -15.49 8.23 0.42
N CYS A 10 -16.65 8.76 0.05
CA CYS A 10 -16.96 9.04 -1.35
C CYS A 10 -16.46 10.44 -1.68
N LEU A 11 -15.40 10.52 -2.49
CA LEU A 11 -14.86 11.80 -2.94
C LEU A 11 -15.84 12.42 -3.95
N PHE A 12 -16.30 11.62 -4.92
CA PHE A 12 -17.23 12.04 -5.97
C PHE A 12 -18.19 10.91 -6.37
N GLY A 13 -19.37 11.30 -6.82
CA GLY A 13 -20.33 10.37 -7.43
C GLY A 13 -21.39 9.82 -6.49
N GLU A 14 -21.69 10.49 -5.37
CA GLU A 14 -22.70 10.00 -4.43
C GLU A 14 -24.03 9.64 -5.09
N HIS A 15 -24.67 8.59 -4.57
CA HIS A 15 -25.95 8.04 -5.04
C HIS A 15 -25.91 7.36 -6.42
N SER A 16 -24.78 7.44 -7.15
CA SER A 16 -24.67 6.85 -8.48
C SER A 16 -24.71 5.31 -8.45
N ASP A 17 -24.42 4.70 -7.30
CA ASP A 17 -24.42 3.26 -7.09
C ASP A 17 -25.82 2.63 -7.24
N TRP A 18 -26.81 3.17 -6.53
CA TRP A 18 -28.20 2.70 -6.68
C TRP A 18 -28.87 3.29 -7.92
N ALA A 19 -28.50 4.51 -8.34
CA ALA A 19 -29.06 5.12 -9.54
C ALA A 19 -28.69 4.32 -10.80
N GLY A 20 -27.41 3.95 -10.95
CA GLY A 20 -26.94 3.07 -12.03
C GLY A 20 -27.56 1.67 -11.99
N GLY A 21 -28.00 1.22 -10.81
CA GLY A 21 -28.75 -0.03 -10.63
C GLY A 21 -30.10 -0.05 -11.39
N TYR A 22 -30.76 1.10 -11.58
CA TYR A 22 -32.01 1.18 -12.34
C TYR A 22 -31.83 0.89 -13.84
N ARG A 23 -30.60 0.81 -14.36
CA ARG A 23 -30.33 0.37 -15.75
C ARG A 23 -30.87 -1.02 -16.06
N ARG A 24 -30.99 -1.90 -15.05
CA ARG A 24 -31.62 -3.22 -15.22
C ARG A 24 -33.08 -3.13 -15.65
N VAL A 25 -33.77 -2.04 -15.30
CA VAL A 25 -35.18 -1.78 -15.63
C VAL A 25 -35.30 -0.82 -16.81
N ASN A 26 -34.45 0.20 -16.89
CA ASN A 26 -34.45 1.19 -17.96
C ASN A 26 -33.04 1.40 -18.51
N PRO A 27 -32.70 0.83 -19.68
CA PRO A 27 -31.34 0.91 -20.25
C PRO A 27 -30.91 2.33 -20.65
N ASN A 28 -31.84 3.29 -20.70
CA ASN A 28 -31.55 4.70 -20.98
C ASN A 28 -31.05 5.48 -19.75
N VAL A 29 -31.17 4.92 -18.53
CA VAL A 29 -30.53 5.51 -17.33
C VAL A 29 -29.03 5.44 -17.51
N GLU A 30 -28.27 6.49 -17.21
CA GLU A 30 -26.79 6.46 -17.35
C GLU A 30 -26.12 5.48 -16.37
N LYS A 31 -24.89 5.04 -16.69
CA LYS A 31 -24.09 4.25 -15.75
C LYS A 31 -23.74 5.09 -14.52
N GLY A 32 -23.61 4.44 -13.38
CA GLY A 32 -23.15 5.08 -12.15
C GLY A 32 -21.63 5.05 -12.05
N TYR A 33 -21.02 6.13 -11.57
CA TYR A 33 -19.59 6.21 -11.30
C TYR A 33 -19.36 6.78 -9.90
N THR A 34 -18.53 6.13 -9.09
CA THR A 34 -18.14 6.63 -7.77
C THR A 34 -16.63 6.57 -7.59
N LEU A 35 -16.03 7.67 -7.16
CA LEU A 35 -14.64 7.74 -6.73
C LEU A 35 -14.56 7.64 -5.21
N LEU A 36 -13.94 6.58 -4.71
CA LEU A 36 -13.97 6.19 -3.31
C LEU A 36 -12.54 6.02 -2.77
N VAL A 37 -12.36 6.24 -1.47
CA VAL A 37 -11.10 5.97 -0.76
C VAL A 37 -11.39 5.54 0.67
N GLY A 38 -10.55 4.66 1.24
CA GLY A 38 -10.63 4.32 2.66
C GLY A 38 -10.15 5.45 3.56
N THR A 39 -10.71 5.53 4.76
CA THR A 39 -10.27 6.50 5.77
C THR A 39 -9.10 5.97 6.60
N ASN A 40 -8.32 6.87 7.21
CA ASN A 40 -7.26 6.46 8.17
C ASN A 40 -7.84 5.86 9.47
N GLN A 41 -9.11 6.10 9.76
CA GLN A 41 -9.85 5.54 10.89
C GLN A 41 -10.68 4.33 10.45
N GLY A 42 -10.95 3.40 11.36
CA GLY A 42 -11.63 2.16 11.06
C GLY A 42 -11.90 1.27 12.28
N LEU A 43 -11.97 -0.03 11.99
CA LEU A 43 -12.13 -1.11 12.94
C LEU A 43 -10.80 -1.83 13.08
N TYR A 44 -10.33 -1.99 14.32
CA TYR A 44 -9.17 -2.81 14.65
C TYR A 44 -9.65 -4.04 15.39
N ALA A 45 -9.25 -5.22 14.92
CA ALA A 45 -9.70 -6.47 15.49
C ALA A 45 -8.58 -7.51 15.61
N GLU A 46 -8.65 -8.32 16.65
CA GLU A 46 -7.93 -9.58 16.74
C GLU A 46 -8.87 -10.72 16.41
N VAL A 47 -8.46 -11.61 15.51
CA VAL A 47 -9.28 -12.75 15.09
C VAL A 47 -8.55 -14.07 15.29
N LYS A 48 -9.31 -15.08 15.68
CA LYS A 48 -8.86 -16.47 15.83
C LYS A 48 -9.98 -17.44 15.46
N ALA A 49 -9.60 -18.66 15.10
CA ALA A 49 -10.56 -19.71 14.79
C ALA A 49 -11.35 -20.13 16.04
N ASN A 50 -12.61 -20.48 15.86
CA ASN A 50 -13.47 -21.09 16.86
C ASN A 50 -14.10 -22.36 16.26
N PRO A 51 -14.20 -23.48 17.01
CA PRO A 51 -14.66 -24.73 16.44
C PRO A 51 -16.14 -24.72 16.02
N THR A 52 -16.99 -23.90 16.64
CA THR A 52 -18.47 -24.02 16.48
C THR A 52 -19.24 -22.72 16.47
N GLN A 53 -18.65 -21.60 16.89
CA GLN A 53 -19.40 -20.34 17.12
C GLN A 53 -18.77 -19.14 16.43
N LEU A 54 -19.61 -18.23 15.97
CA LEU A 54 -19.25 -16.84 15.69
C LEU A 54 -19.37 -16.03 16.99
N ILE A 55 -18.23 -15.65 17.53
CA ILE A 55 -18.09 -14.80 18.71
C ILE A 55 -17.59 -13.44 18.25
N LEU A 56 -18.32 -12.37 18.59
CA LEU A 56 -17.94 -11.01 18.25
C LEU A 56 -17.90 -10.18 19.53
N HIS A 57 -16.76 -9.57 19.80
CA HIS A 57 -16.64 -8.50 20.78
C HIS A 57 -16.47 -7.18 20.03
N ALA A 58 -17.24 -6.16 20.39
CA ALA A 58 -17.15 -4.84 19.76
C ALA A 58 -17.01 -3.75 20.83
N SER A 59 -15.91 -3.02 20.76
CA SER A 59 -15.71 -1.75 21.47
C SER A 59 -16.32 -0.62 20.65
N LEU A 60 -17.39 -0.01 21.17
CA LEU A 60 -18.04 1.14 20.56
C LEU A 60 -17.30 2.44 20.93
N SER A 61 -17.48 3.48 20.12
CA SER A 61 -16.83 4.79 20.30
C SER A 61 -17.13 5.48 21.63
N ASN A 62 -18.21 5.09 22.32
CA ASN A 62 -18.57 5.58 23.66
C ASN A 62 -17.90 4.79 24.81
N GLY A 63 -16.98 3.88 24.50
CA GLY A 63 -16.27 3.03 25.47
C GLY A 63 -17.08 1.82 25.95
N THR A 64 -18.30 1.60 25.47
CA THR A 64 -19.07 0.40 25.82
C THR A 64 -18.64 -0.80 24.99
N ARG A 65 -18.46 -1.94 25.64
CA ARG A 65 -18.12 -3.22 24.99
C ARG A 65 -19.34 -4.12 24.96
N LYS A 66 -19.67 -4.66 23.79
CA LYS A 66 -20.77 -5.62 23.61
C LYS A 66 -20.23 -6.93 23.04
N THR A 67 -20.90 -8.02 23.37
CA THR A 67 -20.56 -9.36 22.89
C THR A 67 -21.77 -10.02 22.24
N LEU A 68 -21.55 -10.69 21.11
CA LEU A 68 -22.48 -11.59 20.47
C LEU A 68 -21.86 -12.98 20.40
N ASN A 69 -22.65 -14.01 20.71
CA ASN A 69 -22.28 -15.41 20.50
C ASN A 69 -23.38 -16.07 19.67
N LEU A 70 -23.05 -16.57 18.49
CA LEU A 70 -23.96 -17.32 17.63
C LEU A 70 -23.36 -18.67 17.26
N PRO A 71 -24.13 -19.76 17.27
CA PRO A 71 -23.71 -21.00 16.63
C PRO A 71 -23.54 -20.78 15.12
N MET A 72 -22.54 -21.45 14.52
CA MET A 72 -22.33 -21.47 13.06
C MET A 72 -23.34 -22.41 12.38
N GLU A 73 -24.61 -22.04 12.46
CA GLU A 73 -25.73 -22.76 11.87
C GLU A 73 -26.50 -21.84 10.93
N THR A 74 -26.78 -22.30 9.71
CA THR A 74 -27.38 -21.49 8.63
C THR A 74 -28.67 -20.80 9.06
N GLU A 75 -29.59 -21.52 9.71
CA GLU A 75 -30.88 -20.99 10.16
C GLU A 75 -30.72 -19.92 11.25
N VAL A 76 -29.76 -20.10 12.16
CA VAL A 76 -29.51 -19.17 13.26
C VAL A 76 -28.88 -17.87 12.75
N LEU A 77 -27.88 -17.98 11.89
CA LEU A 77 -27.21 -16.82 11.28
C LEU A 77 -28.18 -16.02 10.42
N LEU A 78 -29.02 -16.69 9.62
CA LEU A 78 -30.04 -16.02 8.81
C LEU A 78 -31.09 -15.30 9.68
N ALA A 79 -31.58 -15.95 10.73
CA ALA A 79 -32.54 -15.35 11.64
C ALA A 79 -31.97 -14.10 12.33
N GLU A 80 -30.71 -14.12 12.75
CA GLU A 80 -30.05 -12.94 13.32
C GLU A 80 -29.82 -11.83 12.28
N ALA A 81 -29.41 -12.19 11.06
CA ALA A 81 -29.24 -11.23 9.96
C ALA A 81 -30.55 -10.48 9.64
N GLN A 82 -31.69 -11.17 9.69
CA GLN A 82 -33.00 -10.59 9.39
C GLN A 82 -33.59 -9.73 10.51
N LYS A 83 -33.13 -9.86 11.76
CA LYS A 83 -33.60 -8.99 12.88
C LYS A 83 -33.25 -7.51 12.66
N GLY A 84 -32.17 -7.24 11.92
CA GLY A 84 -31.58 -5.92 11.81
C GLY A 84 -30.90 -5.47 13.10
N GLY A 85 -30.03 -4.46 12.98
CA GLY A 85 -29.27 -3.91 14.11
C GLY A 85 -27.76 -4.00 13.91
N PHE A 86 -27.00 -3.86 14.99
CA PHE A 86 -25.54 -3.83 14.91
C PHE A 86 -24.95 -5.21 14.54
N TRP A 87 -25.53 -6.29 15.05
CA TRP A 87 -25.02 -7.65 14.89
C TRP A 87 -25.47 -8.34 13.60
N SER A 88 -26.54 -7.85 12.97
CA SER A 88 -27.09 -8.47 11.76
C SER A 88 -26.09 -8.49 10.61
N TYR A 89 -25.22 -7.48 10.51
CA TYR A 89 -24.19 -7.38 9.47
C TYR A 89 -23.22 -8.56 9.52
N ALA A 90 -22.69 -8.84 10.71
CA ALA A 90 -21.75 -9.92 10.89
C ALA A 90 -22.39 -11.30 10.71
N ALA A 91 -23.63 -11.46 11.21
CA ALA A 91 -24.40 -12.68 11.00
C ALA A 91 -24.71 -12.92 9.50
N GLY A 92 -25.05 -11.87 8.76
CA GLY A 92 -25.33 -11.93 7.33
C GLY A 92 -24.11 -12.37 6.52
N VAL A 93 -22.93 -11.80 6.79
CA VAL A 93 -21.70 -12.21 6.09
C VAL A 93 -21.31 -13.65 6.46
N ALA A 94 -21.38 -14.01 7.74
CA ALA A 94 -21.10 -15.38 8.17
C ALA A 94 -22.07 -16.40 7.54
N TYR A 95 -23.37 -16.05 7.41
CA TYR A 95 -24.37 -16.85 6.71
C TYR A 95 -23.95 -17.09 5.25
N GLN A 96 -23.55 -16.03 4.54
CA GLN A 96 -23.12 -16.16 3.14
C GLN A 96 -21.89 -17.05 3.02
N LEU A 97 -20.87 -16.85 3.86
CA LEU A 97 -19.64 -17.65 3.81
C LEU A 97 -19.87 -19.10 4.19
N LEU A 98 -20.73 -19.39 5.18
CA LEU A 98 -21.08 -20.75 5.57
C LEU A 98 -21.78 -21.52 4.43
N ASN A 99 -22.55 -20.83 3.59
CA ASN A 99 -23.24 -21.45 2.46
C ASN A 99 -22.35 -21.64 1.21
N HIS A 100 -21.24 -20.91 1.12
CA HIS A 100 -20.33 -20.97 -0.05
C HIS A 100 -19.03 -21.74 0.24
N TYR A 101 -18.59 -21.81 1.49
CA TYR A 101 -17.34 -22.43 1.90
C TYR A 101 -17.52 -23.38 3.07
N GLN A 102 -16.62 -24.35 3.19
CA GLN A 102 -16.53 -25.23 4.36
C GLN A 102 -15.77 -24.54 5.51
N VAL A 103 -16.45 -23.62 6.19
CA VAL A 103 -15.90 -22.86 7.31
C VAL A 103 -16.50 -23.29 8.65
N LYS A 104 -15.78 -23.02 9.74
CA LYS A 104 -16.28 -23.17 11.13
C LYS A 104 -16.45 -21.77 11.75
N GLY A 105 -16.41 -21.67 13.07
CA GLY A 105 -16.60 -20.42 13.80
C GLY A 105 -15.37 -19.50 13.83
N LEU A 106 -15.61 -18.25 14.17
CA LEU A 106 -14.56 -17.27 14.42
C LEU A 106 -14.81 -16.57 15.75
N GLU A 107 -13.74 -16.21 16.43
CA GLU A 107 -13.80 -15.17 17.46
C GLU A 107 -13.13 -13.91 16.91
N ILE A 108 -13.89 -12.82 16.84
CA ILE A 108 -13.46 -11.50 16.38
C ILE A 108 -13.58 -10.54 17.55
N ASP A 109 -12.43 -10.12 18.08
CA ASP A 109 -12.36 -9.08 19.09
C ASP A 109 -12.04 -7.73 18.44
N ASN A 110 -13.06 -6.97 18.06
CA ASN A 110 -12.92 -5.58 17.65
C ASN A 110 -12.64 -4.71 18.90
N TYR A 111 -11.36 -4.61 19.24
CA TYR A 111 -10.89 -3.95 20.46
C TYR A 111 -10.88 -2.42 20.38
N LEU A 112 -10.81 -1.85 19.17
CA LEU A 112 -10.83 -0.40 18.94
C LEU A 112 -11.65 -0.04 17.69
N THR A 113 -12.51 0.97 17.84
CA THR A 113 -13.21 1.64 16.75
C THR A 113 -12.99 3.14 16.89
N ASP A 114 -12.16 3.72 16.02
CA ASP A 114 -11.91 5.16 15.95
C ASP A 114 -12.70 5.84 14.80
N LEU A 115 -13.51 5.05 14.07
CA LEU A 115 -14.43 5.52 13.05
C LEU A 115 -15.72 6.13 13.65
N PRO A 116 -16.15 7.34 13.23
CA PRO A 116 -17.45 7.89 13.62
C PRO A 116 -18.63 7.06 13.10
N ILE A 117 -19.51 6.65 13.99
CA ILE A 117 -20.67 5.78 13.68
C ILE A 117 -21.81 6.62 13.07
N GLN A 118 -22.50 6.09 12.03
CA GLN A 118 -23.74 6.64 11.43
C GLN A 118 -23.66 8.00 10.68
N LYS A 119 -22.49 8.39 10.18
CA LYS A 119 -22.29 9.72 9.54
C LYS A 119 -21.81 9.70 8.09
N GLY A 120 -22.13 8.64 7.35
CA GLY A 120 -21.76 8.53 5.93
C GLY A 120 -20.33 8.06 5.67
N LEU A 121 -19.65 7.52 6.68
CA LEU A 121 -18.34 6.84 6.59
C LEU A 121 -18.45 5.29 6.59
N SER A 122 -19.68 4.77 6.45
CA SER A 122 -20.03 3.35 6.25
C SER A 122 -19.53 2.35 7.31
N SER A 123 -19.87 2.61 8.57
CA SER A 123 -19.56 1.72 9.68
C SER A 123 -20.15 0.31 9.56
N SER A 124 -21.32 0.13 8.91
CA SER A 124 -21.90 -1.21 8.67
C SER A 124 -21.07 -2.02 7.69
N ALA A 125 -20.70 -1.43 6.56
CA ALA A 125 -19.90 -2.09 5.54
C ALA A 125 -18.50 -2.46 6.05
N ALA A 126 -17.88 -1.62 6.89
CA ALA A 126 -16.61 -1.95 7.53
C ALA A 126 -16.72 -3.22 8.41
N ILE A 127 -17.84 -3.42 9.12
CA ILE A 127 -18.10 -4.66 9.88
C ILE A 127 -18.26 -5.84 8.92
N CYS A 128 -19.02 -5.68 7.84
CA CYS A 128 -19.21 -6.73 6.84
C CYS A 128 -17.85 -7.19 6.24
N VAL A 129 -17.02 -6.22 5.82
CA VAL A 129 -15.69 -6.47 5.28
C VAL A 129 -14.77 -7.10 6.33
N LEU A 130 -14.81 -6.64 7.58
CA LEU A 130 -14.02 -7.24 8.67
C LEU A 130 -14.32 -8.73 8.83
N VAL A 131 -15.60 -9.10 8.82
CA VAL A 131 -16.00 -10.50 8.95
C VAL A 131 -15.57 -11.31 7.73
N ALA A 132 -15.80 -10.80 6.51
CA ALA A 132 -15.39 -11.48 5.28
C ALA A 132 -13.87 -11.73 5.24
N ARG A 133 -13.10 -10.70 5.55
CA ARG A 133 -11.64 -10.75 5.65
C ARG A 133 -11.14 -11.67 6.75
N ALA A 134 -11.82 -11.69 7.90
CA ALA A 134 -11.47 -12.59 8.99
C ALA A 134 -11.63 -14.06 8.58
N PHE A 135 -12.74 -14.42 7.93
CA PHE A 135 -12.92 -15.76 7.37
C PHE A 135 -11.89 -16.07 6.30
N ASN A 136 -11.66 -15.14 5.37
CA ASN A 136 -10.67 -15.31 4.31
C ASN A 136 -9.30 -15.70 4.87
N ARG A 137 -8.82 -14.92 5.84
CA ARG A 137 -7.47 -15.09 6.39
C ARG A 137 -7.35 -16.27 7.34
N VAL A 138 -8.37 -16.56 8.16
CA VAL A 138 -8.31 -17.65 9.14
C VAL A 138 -8.46 -19.02 8.47
N TYR A 139 -9.29 -19.11 7.43
CA TYR A 139 -9.55 -20.36 6.72
C TYR A 139 -8.82 -20.49 5.39
N ASP A 140 -7.99 -19.50 5.04
CA ASP A 140 -7.22 -19.46 3.79
C ASP A 140 -8.11 -19.70 2.55
N LEU A 141 -9.23 -18.98 2.47
CA LEU A 141 -10.25 -19.18 1.43
C LEU A 141 -9.79 -18.76 0.02
N LYS A 142 -8.60 -18.15 -0.09
CA LYS A 142 -8.03 -17.60 -1.33
C LYS A 142 -8.92 -16.55 -2.00
N MET A 143 -9.76 -15.85 -1.25
CA MET A 143 -10.58 -14.76 -1.80
C MET A 143 -9.71 -13.54 -2.10
N THR A 144 -9.89 -12.98 -3.29
CA THR A 144 -9.40 -11.65 -3.66
C THR A 144 -10.11 -10.56 -2.85
N VAL A 145 -9.54 -9.35 -2.81
CA VAL A 145 -10.19 -8.19 -2.17
C VAL A 145 -11.57 -7.90 -2.78
N ARG A 146 -11.72 -8.12 -4.10
CA ARG A 146 -13.01 -8.02 -4.77
C ARG A 146 -14.00 -9.04 -4.22
N GLU A 147 -13.61 -10.30 -4.04
CA GLU A 147 -14.48 -11.31 -3.43
C GLU A 147 -14.82 -11.00 -1.96
N GLU A 148 -13.87 -10.48 -1.17
CA GLU A 148 -14.17 -9.99 0.19
C GLU A 148 -15.26 -8.91 0.16
N MET A 149 -15.16 -7.94 -0.76
CA MET A 149 -16.16 -6.90 -0.98
C MET A 149 -17.52 -7.48 -1.38
N GLU A 150 -17.54 -8.47 -2.29
CA GLU A 150 -18.77 -9.12 -2.74
C GLU A 150 -19.46 -9.89 -1.61
N PHE A 151 -18.74 -10.68 -0.81
CA PHE A 151 -19.31 -11.38 0.33
C PHE A 151 -19.79 -10.42 1.43
N ALA A 152 -19.07 -9.31 1.64
CA ALA A 152 -19.52 -8.24 2.51
C ALA A 152 -20.85 -7.63 2.01
N TYR A 153 -20.97 -7.40 0.71
CA TYR A 153 -22.20 -6.87 0.09
C TYR A 153 -23.36 -7.86 0.19
N LEU A 154 -23.13 -9.14 -0.15
CA LEU A 154 -24.12 -10.21 -0.03
C LEU A 154 -24.62 -10.36 1.41
N GLY A 155 -23.71 -10.27 2.39
CA GLY A 155 -24.06 -10.29 3.80
C GLY A 155 -24.90 -9.08 4.22
N GLU A 156 -24.57 -7.89 3.73
CA GLU A 156 -25.31 -6.67 4.04
C GLU A 156 -26.72 -6.68 3.46
N ILE A 157 -26.91 -7.13 2.21
CA ILE A 157 -28.26 -7.25 1.60
C ILE A 157 -29.10 -8.40 2.18
N THR A 158 -28.48 -9.30 2.96
CA THR A 158 -29.21 -10.29 3.77
C THR A 158 -29.89 -9.62 4.97
N THR A 159 -29.46 -8.42 5.34
CA THR A 159 -30.07 -7.60 6.41
C THR A 159 -31.12 -6.64 5.86
N PRO A 160 -31.96 -6.04 6.73
CA PRO A 160 -32.90 -5.00 6.32
C PRO A 160 -32.26 -3.65 5.91
N SER A 161 -30.93 -3.49 5.92
CA SER A 161 -30.28 -2.16 5.86
C SER A 161 -30.44 -1.42 4.53
N GLY A 162 -30.79 -2.10 3.43
CA GLY A 162 -31.06 -1.47 2.13
C GLY A 162 -29.92 -0.61 1.57
N CYS A 163 -28.70 -0.78 2.09
CA CYS A 163 -27.53 -0.01 1.68
C CYS A 163 -27.08 -0.36 0.26
N GLY A 164 -26.49 0.63 -0.40
CA GLY A 164 -25.92 0.47 -1.73
C GLY A 164 -24.55 -0.21 -1.72
N ARG A 165 -24.09 -0.63 -2.92
CA ARG A 165 -22.90 -1.47 -3.12
C ARG A 165 -21.57 -0.71 -3.04
N MET A 166 -21.61 0.63 -3.08
CA MET A 166 -20.37 1.43 -2.98
C MET A 166 -19.74 1.37 -1.58
N ASP A 167 -20.51 1.05 -0.55
CA ASP A 167 -20.06 1.15 0.83
C ASP A 167 -19.01 0.09 1.19
N GLN A 168 -19.04 -1.06 0.50
CA GLN A 168 -18.08 -2.14 0.70
C GLN A 168 -16.70 -1.86 0.08
N ALA A 169 -16.55 -0.73 -0.63
CA ALA A 169 -15.26 -0.24 -1.13
C ALA A 169 -14.17 -0.11 -0.05
N CYS A 170 -14.53 0.00 1.23
CA CYS A 170 -13.55 -0.05 2.33
C CYS A 170 -12.72 -1.34 2.35
N ALA A 171 -13.13 -2.38 1.64
CA ALA A 171 -12.31 -3.56 1.38
C ALA A 171 -10.95 -3.20 0.75
N TYR A 172 -10.87 -2.18 -0.10
CA TYR A 172 -9.64 -1.78 -0.79
C TYR A 172 -8.66 -0.96 0.07
N GLY A 173 -8.95 -0.79 1.37
CA GLY A 173 -8.04 -0.05 2.23
C GLY A 173 -7.96 1.42 1.84
N ASN A 174 -6.77 2.01 1.95
CA ASN A 174 -6.51 3.40 1.57
C ASN A 174 -6.28 3.59 0.07
N GLN A 175 -6.34 2.52 -0.74
CA GLN A 175 -6.24 2.63 -2.20
C GLN A 175 -7.50 3.34 -2.73
N PRO A 176 -7.37 4.44 -3.48
CA PRO A 176 -8.52 5.01 -4.16
C PRO A 176 -8.97 4.10 -5.29
N ILE A 177 -10.28 3.99 -5.45
CA ILE A 177 -10.89 3.17 -6.48
C ILE A 177 -11.99 3.94 -7.21
N LEU A 178 -12.12 3.68 -8.49
CA LEU A 178 -13.30 4.01 -9.28
C LEU A 178 -14.20 2.78 -9.33
N MET A 179 -15.43 2.89 -8.85
CA MET A 179 -16.46 1.88 -9.08
C MET A 179 -17.42 2.33 -10.18
N ILE A 180 -17.80 1.39 -11.06
CA ILE A 180 -18.69 1.61 -12.19
C ILE A 180 -19.90 0.68 -12.05
N PHE A 181 -21.10 1.24 -12.01
CA PHE A 181 -22.36 0.52 -11.83
C PHE A 181 -23.17 0.50 -13.13
N ASP A 182 -23.45 -0.70 -13.65
CA ASP A 182 -24.21 -0.93 -14.87
C ASP A 182 -25.25 -2.03 -14.65
N GLY A 183 -26.40 -1.63 -14.09
CA GLY A 183 -27.43 -2.56 -13.61
C GLY A 183 -26.92 -3.33 -12.40
N ASP A 184 -26.95 -4.67 -12.46
CA ASP A 184 -26.48 -5.53 -11.36
C ASP A 184 -24.95 -5.76 -11.41
N ARG A 185 -24.27 -5.27 -12.45
CA ARG A 185 -22.81 -5.35 -12.57
C ARG A 185 -22.16 -4.16 -11.89
N ALA A 186 -21.11 -4.45 -11.11
CA ALA A 186 -20.20 -3.44 -10.57
C ALA A 186 -18.76 -3.81 -10.94
N ASP A 187 -18.07 -2.88 -11.59
CA ASP A 187 -16.64 -2.99 -11.88
C ASP A 187 -15.86 -2.07 -10.95
N VAL A 188 -14.63 -2.47 -10.63
CA VAL A 188 -13.71 -1.73 -9.77
C VAL A 188 -12.41 -1.52 -10.50
N ILE A 189 -11.92 -0.28 -10.50
CA ILE A 189 -10.62 0.10 -11.06
C ILE A 189 -9.82 0.76 -9.94
N GLU A 190 -8.69 0.16 -9.57
CA GLU A 190 -7.75 0.75 -8.62
C GLU A 190 -6.98 1.90 -9.27
N LEU A 191 -6.84 3.01 -8.55
CA LEU A 191 -6.26 4.24 -9.08
C LEU A 191 -4.91 4.51 -8.44
N LYS A 192 -3.89 4.68 -9.27
CA LYS A 192 -2.56 5.08 -8.81
C LYS A 192 -2.45 6.59 -8.58
N ILE A 193 -1.82 7.03 -7.49
CA ILE A 193 -1.64 8.45 -7.17
C ILE A 193 -0.17 8.84 -7.15
N ARG A 194 0.15 9.97 -7.80
CA ARG A 194 1.53 10.50 -7.89
C ARG A 194 1.98 11.40 -6.74
N LYS A 195 1.05 12.04 -6.02
CA LYS A 195 1.36 12.96 -4.90
C LYS A 195 0.40 12.74 -3.74
N ASN A 196 0.88 12.92 -2.52
CA ASN A 196 0.00 12.95 -1.35
C ASN A 196 -1.08 14.02 -1.52
N LEU A 197 -2.31 13.66 -1.20
CA LEU A 197 -3.46 14.55 -1.20
C LEU A 197 -4.05 14.59 0.21
N PHE A 198 -4.28 15.80 0.70
CA PHE A 198 -4.68 16.03 2.09
C PHE A 198 -6.13 16.49 2.14
N PHE A 199 -6.94 15.79 2.93
CA PHE A 199 -8.35 16.07 3.11
C PHE A 199 -8.68 16.30 4.59
N VAL A 200 -9.71 17.09 4.83
CA VAL A 200 -10.33 17.23 6.16
C VAL A 200 -11.80 16.87 6.05
N ILE A 201 -12.24 15.95 6.90
CA ILE A 201 -13.63 15.52 7.00
C ILE A 201 -14.21 16.12 8.29
N VAL A 202 -15.35 16.79 8.21
CA VAL A 202 -15.99 17.43 9.37
C VAL A 202 -17.42 16.90 9.53
N ASP A 203 -17.70 16.25 10.67
CA ASP A 203 -19.07 16.02 11.13
C ASP A 203 -19.64 17.35 11.62
N LEU A 204 -20.70 17.81 10.97
CA LEU A 204 -21.33 19.10 11.25
C LEU A 204 -22.08 19.10 12.59
N GLY A 205 -22.23 17.94 13.25
CA GLY A 205 -22.93 17.83 14.53
C GLY A 205 -24.44 18.08 14.40
N ALA A 206 -24.96 18.11 13.18
CA ALA A 206 -26.34 18.40 12.85
C ALA A 206 -27.11 17.14 12.42
N GLY A 207 -28.44 17.27 12.40
CA GLY A 207 -29.36 16.18 12.09
C GLY A 207 -29.80 16.21 10.63
N LYS A 208 -29.84 15.03 10.00
CA LYS A 208 -30.50 14.79 8.71
C LYS A 208 -31.26 13.47 8.72
N ASN A 209 -32.33 13.38 7.94
CA ASN A 209 -33.05 12.15 7.69
C ASN A 209 -32.59 11.51 6.36
N THR A 210 -31.57 10.66 6.44
CA THR A 210 -31.03 9.95 5.27
C THR A 210 -32.08 9.07 4.59
N GLN A 211 -33.00 8.43 5.33
CA GLN A 211 -34.04 7.59 4.75
C GLN A 211 -35.01 8.41 3.89
N GLU A 212 -35.38 9.60 4.34
CA GLU A 212 -36.24 10.51 3.58
C GLU A 212 -35.55 11.02 2.31
N ILE A 213 -34.27 11.41 2.39
CA ILE A 213 -33.48 11.82 1.22
C ILE A 213 -33.45 10.69 0.18
N LEU A 214 -33.07 9.48 0.60
CA LEU A 214 -32.99 8.33 -0.30
C LEU A 214 -34.35 7.98 -0.89
N ARG A 215 -35.43 8.04 -0.11
CA ARG A 215 -36.80 7.78 -0.58
C ARG A 215 -37.21 8.76 -1.68
N GLN A 216 -37.00 10.06 -1.46
CA GLN A 216 -37.38 11.10 -2.44
C GLN A 216 -36.54 11.02 -3.72
N LEU A 217 -35.24 10.78 -3.61
CA LEU A 217 -34.37 10.62 -4.78
C LEU A 217 -34.68 9.34 -5.57
N ASN A 218 -34.94 8.22 -4.89
CA ASN A 218 -35.32 6.96 -5.56
C ASN A 218 -36.65 7.07 -6.30
N GLN A 219 -37.61 7.85 -5.81
CA GLN A 219 -38.88 8.12 -6.50
C GLN A 219 -38.71 8.84 -7.85
N CYS A 220 -37.51 9.37 -8.15
CA CYS A 220 -37.19 9.95 -9.44
C CYS A 220 -36.82 8.92 -10.51
N TYR A 221 -36.71 7.64 -10.15
CA TYR A 221 -36.35 6.52 -11.03
C TYR A 221 -37.49 5.48 -11.11
N PRO A 222 -37.52 4.62 -12.15
CA PRO A 222 -36.61 4.59 -13.31
C PRO A 222 -37.00 5.58 -14.43
N LEU A 223 -38.21 6.14 -14.39
CA LEU A 223 -38.73 7.04 -15.43
C LEU A 223 -39.14 8.38 -14.81
N ALA A 224 -38.58 9.47 -15.35
CA ALA A 224 -38.93 10.81 -14.91
C ALA A 224 -40.23 11.29 -15.57
N THR A 225 -41.19 11.70 -14.75
CA THR A 225 -42.52 12.18 -15.14
C THR A 225 -42.69 13.69 -15.00
N ASN A 226 -41.74 14.36 -14.35
CA ASN A 226 -41.75 15.82 -14.14
C ASN A 226 -40.34 16.41 -14.15
N ALA A 227 -40.24 17.74 -14.17
CA ALA A 227 -38.98 18.47 -14.27
C ALA A 227 -38.01 18.21 -13.10
N VAL A 228 -38.53 18.03 -11.88
CA VAL A 228 -37.69 17.71 -10.71
C VAL A 228 -37.03 16.34 -10.88
N GLN A 229 -37.80 15.34 -11.28
CA GLN A 229 -37.28 13.99 -11.54
C GLN A 229 -36.27 13.98 -12.70
N GLN A 230 -36.53 14.75 -13.77
CA GLN A 230 -35.59 14.90 -14.89
C GLN A 230 -34.27 15.54 -14.44
N ASN A 231 -34.32 16.55 -13.57
CA ASN A 231 -33.12 17.19 -13.01
C ASN A 231 -32.31 16.23 -12.15
N VAL A 232 -32.97 15.43 -11.30
CA VAL A 232 -32.31 14.40 -10.49
C VAL A 232 -31.62 13.36 -11.37
N GLN A 233 -32.31 12.83 -12.38
CA GLN A 233 -31.71 11.87 -13.32
C GLN A 233 -30.55 12.48 -14.11
N LYS A 234 -30.67 13.74 -14.54
CA LYS A 234 -29.61 14.46 -15.26
C LYS A 234 -28.35 14.65 -14.41
N TYR A 235 -28.51 15.02 -13.15
CA TYR A 235 -27.39 15.19 -12.23
C TYR A 235 -26.73 13.84 -11.93
N LEU A 236 -27.49 12.87 -11.43
CA LEU A 236 -26.96 11.55 -11.04
C LEU A 236 -26.46 10.72 -12.22
N GLY A 237 -26.89 11.05 -13.44
CA GLY A 237 -26.34 10.50 -14.68
C GLY A 237 -25.16 11.32 -15.20
N SER A 238 -25.39 12.06 -16.29
CA SER A 238 -24.31 12.64 -17.09
C SER A 238 -23.43 13.65 -16.34
N ILE A 239 -24.01 14.48 -15.45
CA ILE A 239 -23.24 15.54 -14.77
C ILE A 239 -22.29 14.92 -13.74
N SER A 240 -22.82 14.08 -12.84
CA SER A 240 -22.05 13.38 -11.82
C SER A 240 -20.96 12.50 -12.44
N SER A 241 -21.30 11.79 -13.52
CA SER A 241 -20.34 10.94 -14.25
C SER A 241 -19.17 11.73 -14.82
N GLN A 242 -19.46 12.86 -15.49
CA GLN A 242 -18.42 13.73 -16.05
C GLN A 242 -17.48 14.28 -14.97
N ILE A 243 -18.04 14.83 -13.89
CA ILE A 243 -17.26 15.39 -12.78
C ILE A 243 -16.42 14.28 -12.13
N THR A 244 -17.00 13.10 -11.91
CA THR A 244 -16.30 11.98 -11.28
C THR A 244 -15.12 11.49 -12.13
N LEU A 245 -15.30 11.36 -13.44
CA LEU A 245 -14.22 10.94 -14.35
C LEU A 245 -13.11 12.01 -14.48
N GLN A 246 -13.46 13.30 -14.45
CA GLN A 246 -12.48 14.38 -14.36
C GLN A 246 -11.71 14.34 -13.03
N ALA A 247 -12.42 14.07 -11.93
CA ALA A 247 -11.80 13.95 -10.61
C ALA A 247 -10.84 12.75 -10.52
N VAL A 248 -11.14 11.65 -11.21
CA VAL A 248 -10.21 10.51 -11.34
C VAL A 248 -8.90 10.95 -11.99
N ASP A 249 -8.97 11.64 -13.12
CA ASP A 249 -7.78 12.13 -13.83
C ASP A 249 -6.97 13.13 -12.97
N ALA A 250 -7.65 14.06 -12.30
CA ALA A 250 -7.02 15.00 -11.37
C ALA A 250 -6.35 14.29 -10.18
N LEU A 251 -7.01 13.29 -9.59
CA LEU A 251 -6.49 12.48 -8.49
C LEU A 251 -5.22 11.73 -8.91
N GLN A 252 -5.23 11.06 -10.07
CA GLN A 252 -4.06 10.32 -10.57
C GLN A 252 -2.87 11.24 -10.87
N LYS A 253 -3.13 12.48 -11.30
CA LYS A 253 -2.09 13.52 -11.50
C LYS A 253 -1.59 14.12 -10.18
N GLY A 254 -2.32 13.95 -9.08
CA GLY A 254 -2.04 14.62 -7.81
C GLY A 254 -2.33 16.12 -7.86
N ASP A 255 -3.34 16.53 -8.63
CA ASP A 255 -3.75 17.92 -8.82
C ASP A 255 -4.82 18.33 -7.79
N ALA A 256 -4.38 18.79 -6.62
CA ALA A 256 -5.26 19.17 -5.52
C ALA A 256 -6.13 20.39 -5.86
N GLU A 257 -5.66 21.31 -6.71
CA GLU A 257 -6.40 22.52 -7.10
C GLU A 257 -7.57 22.17 -8.02
N GLU A 258 -7.34 21.31 -9.01
CA GLU A 258 -8.39 20.82 -9.90
C GLU A 258 -9.43 20.00 -9.11
N ILE A 259 -9.00 19.14 -8.19
CA ILE A 259 -9.93 18.41 -7.29
C ILE A 259 -10.79 19.41 -6.49
N GLY A 260 -10.19 20.46 -5.94
CA GLY A 260 -10.90 21.49 -5.19
C GLY A 260 -11.94 22.22 -6.04
N THR A 261 -11.58 22.56 -7.27
CA THR A 261 -12.49 23.17 -8.26
C THR A 261 -13.65 22.23 -8.59
N LEU A 262 -13.36 20.96 -8.85
CA LEU A 262 -14.36 19.93 -9.13
C LEU A 262 -15.29 19.69 -7.94
N MET A 263 -14.81 19.75 -6.69
CA MET A 263 -15.65 19.64 -5.50
C MET A 263 -16.68 20.78 -5.42
N GLN A 264 -16.25 22.02 -5.70
CA GLN A 264 -17.14 23.19 -5.72
C GLN A 264 -18.17 23.10 -6.85
N ILE A 265 -17.75 22.63 -8.02
CA ILE A 265 -18.66 22.37 -9.15
C ILE A 265 -19.67 21.29 -8.75
N ALA A 266 -19.22 20.17 -8.18
CA ALA A 266 -20.08 19.09 -7.72
C ALA A 266 -21.14 19.58 -6.73
N GLN A 267 -20.74 20.35 -5.71
CA GLN A 267 -21.67 20.90 -4.73
C GLN A 267 -22.69 21.84 -5.39
N THR A 268 -22.23 22.79 -6.20
CA THR A 268 -23.12 23.74 -6.89
C THR A 268 -24.12 23.03 -7.81
N GLN A 269 -23.68 22.01 -8.55
CA GLN A 269 -24.56 21.23 -9.43
C GLN A 269 -25.52 20.36 -8.61
N PHE A 270 -25.07 19.78 -7.49
CA PHE A 270 -25.91 19.03 -6.57
C PHE A 270 -27.04 19.91 -6.04
N ASP A 271 -26.70 21.08 -5.51
CA ASP A 271 -27.67 22.01 -4.90
C ASP A 271 -28.73 22.42 -5.91
N LYS A 272 -28.29 22.80 -7.12
CA LYS A 272 -29.19 23.20 -8.21
C LYS A 272 -30.19 22.12 -8.62
N HIS A 273 -29.76 20.86 -8.68
CA HIS A 273 -30.57 19.79 -9.27
C HIS A 273 -31.31 18.94 -8.24
N LEU A 274 -30.75 18.73 -7.04
CA LEU A 274 -31.26 17.77 -6.07
C LEU A 274 -32.02 18.42 -4.91
N ILE A 275 -31.71 19.67 -4.52
CA ILE A 275 -32.49 20.37 -3.48
C ILE A 275 -34.00 20.36 -3.77
N PRO A 276 -34.48 20.63 -5.00
CA PRO A 276 -35.92 20.63 -5.29
C PRO A 276 -36.62 19.28 -5.03
N ALA A 277 -35.89 18.16 -5.03
CA ALA A 277 -36.46 16.83 -4.79
C ALA A 277 -36.67 16.54 -3.29
N CYS A 278 -35.85 17.12 -2.42
CA CYS A 278 -36.01 16.99 -0.97
C CYS A 278 -35.59 18.28 -0.24
N PRO A 279 -36.33 19.39 -0.39
CA PRO A 279 -35.90 20.70 0.10
C PRO A 279 -35.71 20.74 1.62
N SER A 280 -36.53 19.98 2.36
CA SER A 280 -36.50 19.91 3.82
C SER A 280 -35.21 19.34 4.40
N GLN A 281 -34.44 18.58 3.60
CA GLN A 281 -33.20 17.94 4.04
C GLN A 281 -31.96 18.44 3.28
N LEU A 282 -32.10 18.76 2.00
CA LEU A 282 -30.97 19.07 1.12
C LEU A 282 -30.60 20.56 1.07
N THR A 283 -31.45 21.47 1.58
CA THR A 283 -31.09 22.90 1.69
C THR A 283 -29.84 23.11 2.55
N ALA A 284 -29.63 22.25 3.56
CA ALA A 284 -28.38 22.09 4.30
C ALA A 284 -27.71 23.42 4.73
N PRO A 285 -28.38 24.27 5.53
CA PRO A 285 -27.84 25.58 5.91
C PRO A 285 -26.50 25.51 6.65
N ILE A 286 -26.27 24.47 7.47
CA ILE A 286 -25.02 24.33 8.25
C ILE A 286 -23.88 23.90 7.33
N LEU A 287 -24.15 22.98 6.38
CA LEU A 287 -23.19 22.62 5.34
C LEU A 287 -22.70 23.87 4.58
N HIS A 288 -23.64 24.69 4.10
CA HIS A 288 -23.32 25.90 3.35
C HIS A 288 -22.65 26.98 4.21
N GLN A 289 -22.97 27.05 5.50
CA GLN A 289 -22.26 27.92 6.44
C GLN A 289 -20.78 27.54 6.52
N ILE A 290 -20.47 26.24 6.65
CA ILE A 290 -19.10 25.76 6.80
C ILE A 290 -18.31 25.83 5.50
N LEU A 291 -18.92 25.51 4.34
CA LEU A 291 -18.29 25.68 3.02
C LEU A 291 -17.90 27.14 2.73
N ASN A 292 -18.66 28.10 3.28
CA ASN A 292 -18.44 29.53 3.11
C ASN A 292 -17.77 30.20 4.32
N TYR A 293 -17.24 29.43 5.27
CA TYR A 293 -16.64 30.00 6.46
C TYR A 293 -15.29 30.64 6.14
N GLU A 294 -15.24 31.98 6.19
CA GLU A 294 -14.09 32.80 5.78
C GLU A 294 -12.74 32.36 6.39
N PRO A 295 -12.65 32.01 7.70
CA PRO A 295 -11.38 31.56 8.28
C PRO A 295 -10.78 30.31 7.64
N LEU A 296 -11.55 29.46 6.94
CA LEU A 296 -11.03 28.27 6.27
C LEU A 296 -10.47 28.56 4.88
N LYS A 297 -10.94 29.63 4.22
CA LYS A 297 -10.62 29.96 2.82
C LYS A 297 -9.12 30.01 2.50
N PRO A 298 -8.22 30.47 3.39
CA PRO A 298 -6.78 30.44 3.12
C PRO A 298 -6.18 29.04 2.98
N TYR A 299 -6.82 28.01 3.54
CA TYR A 299 -6.25 26.67 3.71
C TYR A 299 -6.93 25.62 2.80
N ILE A 300 -8.21 25.81 2.49
CA ILE A 300 -8.98 24.90 1.64
C ILE A 300 -8.84 25.26 0.15
N LEU A 301 -8.78 24.24 -0.70
CA LEU A 301 -8.83 24.36 -2.17
C LEU A 301 -10.25 24.14 -2.71
N GLY A 302 -11.09 23.44 -1.95
CA GLY A 302 -12.50 23.22 -2.26
C GLY A 302 -13.14 22.27 -1.26
N GLY A 303 -14.47 22.13 -1.33
CA GLY A 303 -15.19 21.22 -0.46
C GLY A 303 -16.62 20.97 -0.94
N LYS A 304 -17.21 19.89 -0.40
CA LYS A 304 -18.57 19.44 -0.69
C LYS A 304 -19.11 18.56 0.44
N GLY A 305 -20.42 18.37 0.50
CA GLY A 305 -21.01 17.41 1.40
C GLY A 305 -20.70 15.96 1.00
N VAL A 306 -20.94 15.04 1.95
CA VAL A 306 -20.58 13.61 1.87
C VAL A 306 -21.82 12.72 2.00
N GLY A 307 -21.82 11.60 1.27
CA GLY A 307 -22.82 10.55 1.39
C GLY A 307 -24.20 11.04 0.94
N SER A 308 -25.21 10.94 1.79
CA SER A 308 -26.55 11.47 1.48
C SER A 308 -26.69 12.99 1.49
N GLN A 309 -25.58 13.73 1.62
CA GLN A 309 -25.56 15.20 1.63
C GLN A 309 -26.35 15.78 2.82
N GLY A 310 -26.91 16.98 2.73
CA GLY A 310 -27.59 17.61 3.88
C GLY A 310 -26.62 18.06 4.98
N ASP A 311 -27.16 18.44 6.14
CA ASP A 311 -26.37 18.84 7.32
C ASP A 311 -25.78 17.62 8.07
N GLY A 312 -25.08 16.75 7.34
CA GLY A 312 -24.37 15.60 7.90
C GLY A 312 -22.87 15.85 8.03
N THR A 313 -22.16 15.70 6.92
CA THR A 313 -20.70 15.72 6.90
C THR A 313 -20.23 16.48 5.67
N VAL A 314 -19.17 17.26 5.82
CA VAL A 314 -18.47 17.97 4.75
C VAL A 314 -17.06 17.44 4.61
N GLN A 315 -16.54 17.41 3.39
CA GLN A 315 -15.15 17.13 3.09
C GLN A 315 -14.51 18.35 2.42
N PHE A 316 -13.24 18.58 2.74
CA PHE A 316 -12.39 19.59 2.13
C PHE A 316 -11.12 18.94 1.59
N ILE A 317 -10.66 19.39 0.43
CA ILE A 317 -9.27 19.22 -0.01
C ILE A 317 -8.48 20.45 0.43
N VAL A 318 -7.28 20.25 0.99
CA VAL A 318 -6.40 21.31 1.48
C VAL A 318 -5.05 21.27 0.77
N LYS A 319 -4.29 22.36 0.88
CA LYS A 319 -3.02 22.56 0.15
C LYS A 319 -1.93 21.55 0.54
N ASP A 320 -1.80 21.31 1.84
CA ASP A 320 -0.72 20.58 2.46
C ASP A 320 -1.13 20.12 3.88
N GLU A 321 -0.24 19.36 4.52
CA GLU A 321 -0.43 18.86 5.88
C GLU A 321 -0.56 19.98 6.93
N GLU A 322 0.16 21.09 6.76
CA GLU A 322 0.06 22.25 7.65
C GLU A 322 -1.34 22.87 7.58
N SER A 323 -1.85 23.08 6.36
CA SER A 323 -3.21 23.55 6.11
C SER A 323 -4.26 22.58 6.66
N GLN A 324 -4.01 21.27 6.60
CA GLN A 324 -4.88 20.25 7.20
C GLN A 324 -5.02 20.44 8.71
N GLN A 325 -3.90 20.66 9.42
CA GLN A 325 -3.91 20.94 10.85
C GLN A 325 -4.62 22.25 11.16
N GLN A 326 -4.33 23.32 10.41
CA GLN A 326 -4.96 24.62 10.60
C GLN A 326 -6.48 24.57 10.45
N VAL A 327 -7.00 23.87 9.43
CA VAL A 327 -8.45 23.67 9.26
C VAL A 327 -9.04 22.93 10.46
N ILE A 328 -8.40 21.85 10.94
CA ILE A 328 -8.86 21.09 12.10
C ILE A 328 -8.89 21.97 13.37
N GLU A 329 -7.86 22.78 13.59
CA GLU A 329 -7.77 23.70 14.73
C GLU A 329 -8.87 24.77 14.68
N ILE A 330 -9.10 25.37 13.52
CA ILE A 330 -10.15 26.37 13.32
C ILE A 330 -11.53 25.76 13.59
N ILE A 331 -11.81 24.55 13.07
CA ILE A 331 -13.08 23.87 13.33
C ILE A 331 -13.26 23.59 14.82
N LYS A 332 -12.23 23.06 15.49
CA LYS A 332 -12.29 22.78 16.94
C LYS A 332 -12.51 24.04 17.79
N ARG A 333 -11.89 25.16 17.39
CA ARG A 333 -11.99 26.44 18.09
C ARG A 333 -13.35 27.11 17.89
N ASP A 334 -13.80 27.19 16.64
CA ASP A 334 -14.96 28.00 16.26
C ASP A 334 -16.27 27.20 16.31
N PHE A 335 -16.19 25.87 16.17
CA PHE A 335 -17.33 24.95 16.20
C PHE A 335 -17.03 23.74 17.09
N PRO A 336 -16.94 23.91 18.43
CA PRO A 336 -16.57 22.85 19.36
C PRO A 336 -17.54 21.65 19.38
N GLN A 337 -18.74 21.81 18.85
CA GLN A 337 -19.72 20.73 18.65
C GLN A 337 -19.43 19.84 17.43
N MET A 338 -18.55 20.27 16.52
CA MET A 338 -18.17 19.55 15.31
C MET A 338 -16.94 18.68 15.57
N GLN A 339 -16.83 17.57 14.83
CA GLN A 339 -15.67 16.70 14.87
C GLN A 339 -14.95 16.73 13.53
N ALA A 340 -13.67 17.11 13.54
CA ALA A 340 -12.82 17.11 12.35
C ALA A 340 -11.81 15.94 12.38
N LEU A 341 -11.68 15.27 11.24
CA LEU A 341 -10.75 14.15 11.00
C LEU A 341 -9.84 14.47 9.82
N SER A 342 -8.56 14.10 9.93
CA SER A 342 -7.64 14.10 8.81
C SER A 342 -7.80 12.83 7.97
N LEU A 343 -7.70 13.00 6.66
CA LEU A 343 -7.54 11.93 5.69
C LEU A 343 -6.37 12.29 4.78
N THR A 344 -5.37 11.43 4.71
CA THR A 344 -4.26 11.60 3.77
C THR A 344 -4.30 10.44 2.80
N VAL A 345 -4.56 10.78 1.54
CA VAL A 345 -4.45 9.84 0.44
C VAL A 345 -3.01 9.88 -0.03
N ASN A 346 -2.25 8.87 0.37
CA ASN A 346 -0.83 8.82 0.05
C ASN A 346 -0.64 8.57 -1.44
N SER A 347 0.38 9.20 -2.03
CA SER A 347 0.90 8.72 -3.30
C SER A 347 1.29 7.26 -3.13
N ASP A 348 1.13 6.46 -4.19
CA ASP A 348 1.86 5.21 -4.26
C ASP A 348 3.33 5.59 -4.14
N LYS A 349 3.95 5.29 -2.99
CA LYS A 349 5.36 5.58 -2.78
C LYS A 349 6.12 4.59 -3.64
N LYS A 350 6.21 4.90 -4.95
CA LYS A 350 7.15 4.25 -5.83
C LYS A 350 8.49 4.41 -5.16
N ILE A 351 9.11 3.28 -4.84
CA ILE A 351 10.43 3.29 -4.22
C ILE A 351 11.38 3.92 -5.23
N ARG A 352 11.89 5.08 -4.87
CA ARG A 352 12.70 5.91 -5.75
C ARG A 352 14.17 5.92 -5.37
N LYS A 353 14.52 5.44 -4.17
CA LYS A 353 15.89 5.39 -3.65
C LYS A 353 16.40 3.97 -3.57
N ALA A 354 17.63 3.76 -4.02
CA ALA A 354 18.41 2.56 -3.72
C ALA A 354 19.62 2.89 -2.85
N VAL A 355 20.01 1.99 -1.96
CA VAL A 355 21.21 2.05 -1.14
C VAL A 355 22.11 0.87 -1.49
N ILE A 356 23.38 1.13 -1.76
CA ILE A 356 24.40 0.11 -2.07
C ILE A 356 25.58 0.27 -1.12
N PRO A 357 25.73 -0.61 -0.13
CA PRO A 357 26.90 -0.63 0.74
C PRO A 357 28.15 -1.12 0.00
N ALA A 358 29.19 -0.27 -0.03
CA ALA A 358 30.48 -0.48 -0.71
C ALA A 358 31.68 -0.13 0.20
N GLY A 359 31.49 -0.11 1.52
CA GLY A 359 32.51 0.27 2.51
C GLY A 359 33.41 -0.87 3.01
N GLY A 360 33.34 -2.06 2.41
CA GLY A 360 34.11 -3.23 2.87
C GLY A 360 35.59 -3.19 2.44
N PHE A 361 36.47 -3.80 3.24
CA PHE A 361 37.89 -3.97 2.87
C PHE A 361 38.13 -5.03 1.79
N GLY A 362 37.14 -5.87 1.49
CA GLY A 362 37.28 -6.95 0.50
C GLY A 362 38.38 -7.95 0.85
N THR A 363 38.52 -8.29 2.14
CA THR A 363 39.60 -9.15 2.67
C THR A 363 39.62 -10.54 2.01
N ARG A 364 38.46 -11.06 1.61
CA ARG A 364 38.30 -12.34 0.90
C ARG A 364 38.94 -12.39 -0.49
N LEU A 365 39.21 -11.22 -1.07
CA LEU A 365 39.81 -11.04 -2.40
C LEU A 365 41.21 -10.40 -2.30
N PHE A 366 41.79 -10.33 -1.11
CA PHE A 366 43.17 -9.87 -0.92
C PHE A 366 44.16 -10.86 -1.58
N PRO A 367 45.25 -10.41 -2.23
CA PRO A 367 45.76 -9.04 -2.28
C PRO A 367 45.21 -8.15 -3.41
N ALA A 368 44.33 -8.65 -4.28
CA ALA A 368 43.81 -7.86 -5.40
C ALA A 368 43.09 -6.59 -4.91
N THR A 369 42.35 -6.69 -3.80
CA THR A 369 41.63 -5.57 -3.18
C THR A 369 42.52 -4.49 -2.57
N LYS A 370 43.82 -4.75 -2.42
CA LYS A 370 44.80 -3.72 -2.07
C LYS A 370 45.10 -2.77 -3.25
N ALA A 371 44.95 -3.26 -4.49
CA ALA A 371 45.23 -2.48 -5.69
C ALA A 371 43.98 -1.74 -6.21
N VAL A 372 42.84 -2.42 -6.23
CA VAL A 372 41.56 -1.89 -6.75
C VAL A 372 40.43 -2.38 -5.84
N LYS A 373 39.43 -1.54 -5.55
CA LYS A 373 38.27 -1.96 -4.76
C LYS A 373 37.47 -3.05 -5.47
N LYS A 374 36.91 -4.00 -4.70
CA LYS A 374 36.20 -5.17 -5.28
C LYS A 374 34.99 -4.73 -6.13
N GLU A 375 34.34 -3.65 -5.74
CA GLU A 375 33.20 -3.03 -6.42
C GLU A 375 33.59 -2.50 -7.81
N LEU A 376 34.89 -2.25 -8.03
CA LEU A 376 35.46 -1.78 -9.29
C LEU A 376 36.08 -2.90 -10.13
N PHE A 377 35.97 -4.16 -9.70
CA PHE A 377 36.42 -5.29 -10.50
C PHE A 377 35.58 -5.40 -11.78
N PRO A 378 36.19 -5.74 -12.93
CA PRO A 378 35.50 -5.79 -14.21
C PRO A 378 34.68 -7.07 -14.36
N ILE A 379 33.41 -6.92 -14.72
CA ILE A 379 32.54 -7.99 -15.24
C ILE A 379 32.20 -7.72 -16.70
N ILE A 380 31.79 -8.76 -17.44
CA ILE A 380 31.34 -8.62 -18.82
C ILE A 380 29.84 -8.89 -18.86
N ASP A 381 29.07 -7.87 -19.24
CA ASP A 381 27.62 -8.00 -19.39
C ASP A 381 27.23 -8.68 -20.71
N ASN A 382 25.92 -8.81 -20.93
CA ASN A 382 25.33 -9.41 -22.12
C ASN A 382 25.64 -8.66 -23.42
N ASP A 383 25.93 -7.36 -23.34
CA ASP A 383 26.38 -6.55 -24.47
C ASP A 383 27.86 -6.79 -24.80
N GLY A 384 28.55 -7.65 -24.04
CA GLY A 384 29.97 -7.93 -24.18
C GLY A 384 30.86 -6.80 -23.67
N ARG A 385 30.31 -5.83 -22.92
CA ARG A 385 31.03 -4.70 -22.37
C ARG A 385 31.64 -5.08 -21.03
N ALA A 386 32.95 -4.90 -20.92
CA ALA A 386 33.63 -4.94 -19.64
C ALA A 386 33.28 -3.67 -18.84
N LYS A 387 32.64 -3.81 -17.69
CA LYS A 387 32.29 -2.71 -16.78
C LYS A 387 32.51 -3.10 -15.31
N PRO A 388 32.75 -2.13 -14.41
CA PRO A 388 32.81 -2.38 -12.98
C PRO A 388 31.55 -3.05 -12.42
N VAL A 389 31.71 -3.94 -11.42
CA VAL A 389 30.59 -4.58 -10.70
C VAL A 389 29.56 -3.54 -10.21
N ILE A 390 30.01 -2.46 -9.58
CA ILE A 390 29.13 -1.41 -9.07
C ILE A 390 28.28 -0.76 -10.16
N MET A 391 28.81 -0.66 -11.39
CA MET A 391 28.07 -0.11 -12.51
C MET A 391 26.88 -1.00 -12.85
N ALA A 392 27.07 -2.32 -12.92
CA ALA A 392 25.98 -3.25 -13.20
C ALA A 392 24.89 -3.24 -12.11
N ILE A 393 25.29 -3.06 -10.85
CA ILE A 393 24.33 -2.97 -9.73
C ILE A 393 23.51 -1.68 -9.83
N VAL A 394 24.16 -0.55 -10.16
CA VAL A 394 23.45 0.72 -10.37
C VAL A 394 22.51 0.62 -11.59
N GLU A 395 22.96 0.04 -12.71
CA GLU A 395 22.13 -0.18 -13.89
C GLU A 395 20.90 -1.05 -13.57
N GLU A 396 21.07 -2.12 -12.79
CA GLU A 396 19.98 -2.96 -12.30
C GLU A 396 18.96 -2.14 -11.48
N ALA A 397 19.43 -1.31 -10.54
CA ALA A 397 18.55 -0.45 -9.76
C ALA A 397 17.73 0.50 -10.65
N ILE A 398 18.40 1.19 -11.57
CA ILE A 398 17.75 2.15 -12.48
C ILE A 398 16.76 1.45 -13.42
N SER A 399 17.10 0.25 -13.91
CA SER A 399 16.19 -0.55 -14.74
C SER A 399 14.91 -0.97 -13.99
N GLY A 400 15.01 -1.18 -12.67
CA GLY A 400 13.85 -1.41 -11.79
C GLY A 400 13.00 -0.15 -11.54
N GLY A 401 13.42 1.01 -12.03
CA GLY A 401 12.68 2.27 -11.90
C GLY A 401 13.10 3.15 -10.72
N ILE A 402 14.26 2.87 -10.11
CA ILE A 402 14.89 3.73 -9.10
C ILE A 402 15.34 5.05 -9.74
N GLU A 403 15.19 6.14 -9.00
CA GLU A 403 15.51 7.50 -9.45
C GLU A 403 16.83 8.00 -8.87
N GLU A 404 17.14 7.65 -7.63
CA GLU A 404 18.33 8.07 -6.90
C GLU A 404 19.05 6.88 -6.26
N VAL A 405 20.39 6.85 -6.32
CA VAL A 405 21.21 5.77 -5.75
C VAL A 405 22.23 6.33 -4.77
N GLY A 406 22.18 5.88 -3.52
CA GLY A 406 23.14 6.17 -2.47
C GLY A 406 24.18 5.06 -2.37
N ILE A 407 25.44 5.36 -2.66
CA ILE A 407 26.55 4.41 -2.52
C ILE A 407 27.30 4.74 -1.23
N VAL A 408 27.30 3.82 -0.27
CA VAL A 408 27.95 4.01 1.04
C VAL A 408 29.39 3.51 0.98
N VAL A 409 30.37 4.40 1.12
CA VAL A 409 31.80 4.10 0.99
C VAL A 409 32.60 4.58 2.20
N GLN A 410 33.82 4.07 2.38
CA GLN A 410 34.73 4.67 3.37
C GLN A 410 35.20 6.05 2.89
N PRO A 411 35.48 7.00 3.80
CA PRO A 411 35.97 8.33 3.42
C PRO A 411 37.21 8.31 2.51
N SER A 412 38.11 7.34 2.69
CA SER A 412 39.31 7.18 1.86
C SER A 412 39.03 6.81 0.41
N ASP A 413 37.86 6.22 0.15
CA ASP A 413 37.47 5.71 -1.18
C ASP A 413 36.54 6.68 -1.91
N ARG A 414 36.04 7.71 -1.21
CA ARG A 414 35.07 8.67 -1.76
C ARG A 414 35.52 9.27 -3.09
N ALA A 415 36.76 9.77 -3.14
CA ALA A 415 37.31 10.39 -4.35
C ALA A 415 37.30 9.42 -5.53
N LEU A 416 37.59 8.14 -5.30
CA LEU A 416 37.62 7.11 -6.34
C LEU A 416 36.23 6.89 -6.97
N PHE A 417 35.18 6.84 -6.15
CA PHE A 417 33.80 6.68 -6.65
C PHE A 417 33.25 7.97 -7.27
N GLU A 418 33.59 9.14 -6.72
CA GLU A 418 33.26 10.44 -7.32
C GLU A 418 33.92 10.60 -8.69
N ASP A 419 35.21 10.25 -8.82
CA ASP A 419 35.93 10.28 -10.09
C ASP A 419 35.31 9.32 -11.12
N PHE A 420 34.95 8.10 -10.72
CA PHE A 420 34.38 7.11 -11.64
C PHE A 420 32.99 7.52 -12.17
N PHE A 421 32.09 7.96 -11.28
CA PHE A 421 30.70 8.24 -11.66
C PHE A 421 30.45 9.68 -12.09
N LYS A 422 31.21 10.66 -11.57
CA LYS A 422 30.88 12.09 -11.72
C LYS A 422 31.90 12.87 -12.53
N ALA A 423 33.17 12.44 -12.60
CA ALA A 423 34.16 13.20 -13.35
C ALA A 423 33.96 13.00 -14.87
N PRO A 424 34.05 14.09 -15.66
CA PRO A 424 34.03 13.96 -17.11
C PRO A 424 35.32 13.27 -17.60
N LEU A 425 35.23 12.55 -18.71
CA LEU A 425 36.41 11.97 -19.35
C LEU A 425 37.39 13.06 -19.80
N ALA A 426 38.69 12.76 -19.72
CA ALA A 426 39.73 13.60 -20.28
C ALA A 426 39.49 13.83 -21.79
N PRO A 427 39.59 15.07 -22.31
CA PRO A 427 39.32 15.38 -23.71
C PRO A 427 40.13 14.55 -24.72
N GLU A 428 41.37 14.20 -24.37
CA GLU A 428 42.24 13.36 -25.21
C GLU A 428 41.73 11.92 -25.31
N LEU A 429 41.16 11.39 -24.23
CA LEU A 429 40.56 10.05 -24.22
C LEU A 429 39.24 10.06 -25.00
N TYR A 430 38.37 11.03 -24.76
CA TYR A 430 37.08 11.15 -25.44
C TYR A 430 37.22 11.17 -26.97
N LYS A 431 38.22 11.90 -27.50
CA LYS A 431 38.52 11.97 -28.94
C LYS A 431 38.99 10.63 -29.54
N LYS A 432 39.52 9.71 -28.73
CA LYS A 432 39.97 8.38 -29.16
C LYS A 432 38.88 7.31 -29.05
N LEU A 433 37.74 7.61 -28.42
CA LEU A 433 36.63 6.69 -28.30
C LEU A 433 35.88 6.56 -29.64
N SER A 434 35.34 5.37 -29.89
CA SER A 434 34.36 5.17 -30.97
C SER A 434 33.08 5.97 -30.68
N PRO A 435 32.25 6.28 -31.70
CA PRO A 435 30.97 6.97 -31.48
C PRO A 435 30.08 6.30 -30.42
N GLN A 436 30.01 4.96 -30.43
CA GLN A 436 29.28 4.17 -29.44
C GLN A 436 29.81 4.36 -28.00
N ASN A 437 31.12 4.49 -27.82
CA ASN A 437 31.71 4.73 -26.51
C ASN A 437 31.63 6.21 -26.08
N GLN A 438 31.53 7.15 -27.02
CA GLN A 438 31.23 8.54 -26.72
C GLN A 438 29.80 8.71 -26.20
N GLU A 439 28.84 8.01 -26.80
CA GLU A 439 27.45 7.96 -26.32
C GLU A 439 27.37 7.30 -24.93
N TYR A 440 28.05 6.17 -24.73
CA TYR A 440 28.14 5.53 -23.41
C TYR A 440 28.78 6.45 -22.35
N SER A 441 29.75 7.29 -22.74
CA SER A 441 30.31 8.29 -21.83
C SER A 441 29.28 9.34 -21.40
N GLN A 442 28.33 9.71 -22.28
CA GLN A 442 27.25 10.62 -21.91
C GLN A 442 26.29 9.93 -20.94
N TYR A 443 25.94 8.68 -21.22
CA TYR A 443 25.14 7.85 -20.32
C TYR A 443 25.75 7.74 -18.91
N LEU A 444 27.07 7.58 -18.81
CA LEU A 444 27.77 7.57 -17.51
C LEU A 444 27.59 8.88 -16.74
N GLN A 445 27.64 10.04 -17.40
CA GLN A 445 27.41 11.34 -16.75
C GLN A 445 25.97 11.48 -16.28
N ASP A 446 25.01 11.07 -17.11
CA ASP A 446 23.60 11.10 -16.78
C ASP A 446 23.32 10.18 -15.57
N LEU A 447 23.95 9.02 -15.51
CA LEU A 447 23.88 8.11 -14.38
C LEU A 447 24.51 8.73 -13.12
N GLY A 448 25.68 9.36 -13.27
CA GLY A 448 26.39 10.06 -12.20
C GLY A 448 25.56 11.14 -11.51
N SER A 449 24.66 11.80 -12.24
CA SER A 449 23.73 12.82 -11.71
C SER A 449 22.70 12.23 -10.72
N ARG A 450 22.43 10.92 -10.81
CA ARG A 450 21.51 10.18 -9.92
C ARG A 450 22.21 9.58 -8.71
N ILE A 451 23.54 9.63 -8.65
CA ILE A 451 24.34 8.95 -7.63
C ILE A 451 24.77 9.93 -6.53
N THR A 452 24.52 9.55 -5.28
CA THR A 452 25.04 10.23 -4.09
C THR A 452 26.04 9.33 -3.38
N ILE A 453 27.24 9.85 -3.12
CA ILE A 453 28.27 9.14 -2.36
C ILE A 453 28.10 9.48 -0.87
N LEU A 454 27.82 8.46 -0.07
CA LEU A 454 27.58 8.53 1.37
C LEU A 454 28.80 7.97 2.12
N ASN A 455 29.06 8.48 3.32
CA ASN A 455 30.24 8.09 4.10
C ASN A 455 29.88 7.05 5.18
N GLN A 456 30.71 6.01 5.27
CA GLN A 456 30.82 5.11 6.41
C GLN A 456 32.13 5.41 7.15
N ASP A 457 32.06 6.21 8.21
CA ASP A 457 33.26 6.67 8.93
C ASP A 457 33.98 5.53 9.68
N LYS A 458 33.25 4.48 10.06
CA LYS A 458 33.78 3.33 10.80
C LYS A 458 33.35 2.00 10.15
N PRO A 459 34.28 1.05 9.94
CA PRO A 459 33.97 -0.25 9.35
C PRO A 459 33.39 -1.21 10.40
N GLU A 460 32.23 -0.91 10.96
CA GLU A 460 31.62 -1.67 12.08
C GLU A 460 30.63 -2.76 11.64
N GLY A 461 30.65 -3.17 10.37
CA GLY A 461 29.80 -4.23 9.84
C GLY A 461 28.74 -3.74 8.84
N TYR A 462 28.00 -4.69 8.27
CA TYR A 462 27.02 -4.46 7.22
C TYR A 462 25.82 -3.62 7.69
N GLY A 463 25.29 -3.90 8.89
CA GLY A 463 24.21 -3.13 9.47
C GLY A 463 24.58 -1.66 9.69
N TYR A 464 25.80 -1.38 10.14
CA TYR A 464 26.29 -0.01 10.30
C TYR A 464 26.40 0.73 8.95
N ALA A 465 26.88 0.05 7.91
CA ALA A 465 26.93 0.64 6.56
C ALA A 465 25.54 1.02 6.04
N VAL A 466 24.52 0.19 6.28
CA VAL A 466 23.13 0.53 5.95
C VAL A 466 22.66 1.73 6.77
N PHE A 467 22.93 1.74 8.09
CA PHE A 467 22.55 2.84 8.98
C PHE A 467 23.09 4.21 8.56
N CYS A 468 24.30 4.27 8.00
CA CYS A 468 24.89 5.50 7.46
C CYS A 468 24.03 6.18 6.38
N ALA A 469 23.09 5.47 5.75
CA ALA A 469 22.18 6.03 4.77
C ALA A 469 20.91 6.68 5.37
N LYS A 470 20.65 6.55 6.68
CA LYS A 470 19.41 6.99 7.37
C LYS A 470 19.01 8.43 6.99
N GLU A 471 19.91 9.39 7.16
CA GLU A 471 19.64 10.82 6.91
C GLU A 471 19.35 11.13 5.43
N TRP A 472 19.95 10.36 4.51
CA TRP A 472 19.75 10.53 3.08
C TRP A 472 18.43 9.88 2.62
N VAL A 473 18.13 8.69 3.14
CA VAL A 473 16.88 7.97 2.86
C VAL A 473 15.67 8.69 3.45
N LYS A 474 15.75 9.18 4.69
CA LYS A 474 14.65 9.79 5.47
C LYS A 474 13.51 8.78 5.70
N ASP A 475 12.26 9.26 5.74
CA ASP A 475 11.06 8.47 6.02
C ASP A 475 10.45 7.79 4.76
N GLU A 476 11.32 7.32 3.87
CA GLU A 476 10.94 6.72 2.59
C GLU A 476 11.35 5.24 2.55
N PRO A 477 10.53 4.35 1.97
CA PRO A 477 10.98 3.00 1.68
C PRO A 477 12.07 3.04 0.60
N PHE A 478 13.00 2.09 0.67
CA PHE A 478 14.17 2.07 -0.20
C PHE A 478 14.55 0.64 -0.60
N LEU A 479 15.14 0.53 -1.80
CA LEU A 479 15.78 -0.69 -2.26
C LEU A 479 17.18 -0.78 -1.67
N LEU A 480 17.51 -1.89 -1.01
CA LEU A 480 18.85 -2.20 -0.55
C LEU A 480 19.43 -3.31 -1.43
N MET A 481 20.62 -3.08 -1.97
CA MET A 481 21.33 -4.02 -2.84
C MET A 481 22.74 -4.29 -2.32
N LEU A 482 23.21 -5.53 -2.45
CA LEU A 482 24.55 -5.90 -2.05
C LEU A 482 25.58 -5.42 -3.08
N GLY A 483 26.67 -4.77 -2.62
CA GLY A 483 27.71 -4.20 -3.49
C GLY A 483 28.59 -5.22 -4.24
N ASP A 484 28.35 -6.52 -4.05
CA ASP A 484 29.10 -7.62 -4.65
C ASP A 484 28.20 -8.70 -5.28
N HIS A 485 26.94 -8.37 -5.54
CA HIS A 485 25.98 -9.27 -6.17
C HIS A 485 25.46 -8.63 -7.46
N VAL A 486 25.61 -9.32 -8.60
CA VAL A 486 25.04 -8.89 -9.89
C VAL A 486 23.93 -9.83 -10.31
N TYR A 487 22.97 -9.33 -11.08
CA TYR A 487 21.68 -9.99 -11.27
C TYR A 487 21.37 -10.18 -12.76
N SER A 488 20.78 -11.31 -13.11
CA SER A 488 20.21 -11.56 -14.43
C SER A 488 18.77 -12.03 -14.28
N SER A 489 17.84 -11.37 -14.95
CA SER A 489 16.42 -11.76 -14.93
C SER A 489 16.11 -12.83 -15.96
N ASP A 490 15.22 -13.76 -15.62
CA ASP A 490 14.64 -14.72 -16.58
C ASP A 490 13.37 -14.16 -17.26
N THR A 491 13.04 -12.89 -17.01
CA THR A 491 11.83 -12.21 -17.50
C THR A 491 12.18 -10.83 -18.09
N GLU A 492 11.22 -10.17 -18.74
CA GLU A 492 11.41 -8.80 -19.25
C GLU A 492 11.62 -7.75 -18.15
N THR A 493 11.14 -8.03 -16.93
CA THR A 493 11.32 -7.16 -15.75
C THR A 493 12.63 -7.50 -15.05
N SER A 494 13.44 -6.50 -14.70
CA SER A 494 14.68 -6.71 -13.93
C SER A 494 14.40 -7.36 -12.57
N CYS A 495 15.40 -7.99 -11.95
CA CYS A 495 15.24 -8.61 -10.63
C CYS A 495 14.86 -7.57 -9.56
N ALA A 496 15.42 -6.36 -9.65
CA ALA A 496 15.02 -5.20 -8.88
C ALA A 496 13.56 -4.80 -9.17
N GLY A 497 13.17 -4.70 -10.45
CA GLY A 497 11.78 -4.40 -10.81
C GLY A 497 10.78 -5.39 -10.21
N GLN A 498 11.09 -6.70 -10.27
CA GLN A 498 10.23 -7.74 -9.69
C GLN A 498 9.99 -7.54 -8.18
N ILE A 499 11.03 -7.25 -7.39
CA ILE A 499 10.85 -7.06 -5.94
C ILE A 499 10.12 -5.75 -5.62
N LEU A 500 10.33 -4.71 -6.43
CA LEU A 500 9.64 -3.43 -6.31
C LEU A 500 8.14 -3.60 -6.59
N ASP A 501 7.78 -4.37 -7.62
CA ASP A 501 6.38 -4.68 -7.96
C ASP A 501 5.68 -5.44 -6.82
N ILE A 502 6.38 -6.36 -6.15
CA ILE A 502 5.82 -7.07 -4.98
C ILE A 502 5.60 -6.10 -3.82
N TYR A 503 6.53 -5.20 -3.54
CA TYR A 503 6.34 -4.19 -2.50
C TYR A 503 5.13 -3.30 -2.79
N GLU A 504 4.94 -2.87 -4.04
CA GLU A 504 3.76 -2.09 -4.43
C GLU A 504 2.44 -2.84 -4.14
N GLN A 505 2.44 -4.17 -4.23
CA GLN A 505 1.25 -4.99 -3.95
C GLN A 505 1.00 -5.20 -2.46
N VAL A 506 2.05 -5.46 -1.68
CA VAL A 506 1.90 -5.87 -0.27
C VAL A 506 2.07 -4.72 0.73
N ASN A 507 2.68 -3.61 0.30
CA ASN A 507 3.00 -2.43 1.09
C ASN A 507 3.67 -2.75 2.44
N GLN A 508 4.61 -3.69 2.41
CA GLN A 508 5.36 -4.24 3.54
C GLN A 508 6.76 -4.58 3.06
N SER A 509 7.76 -4.55 3.96
CA SER A 509 9.13 -4.93 3.61
C SER A 509 9.19 -6.28 2.89
N VAL A 510 9.96 -6.32 1.79
CA VAL A 510 10.12 -7.50 0.93
C VAL A 510 11.57 -7.94 0.92
N VAL A 511 11.82 -9.24 1.07
CA VAL A 511 13.13 -9.86 0.86
C VAL A 511 13.10 -10.75 -0.38
N SER A 512 14.08 -10.59 -1.26
CA SER A 512 14.24 -11.50 -2.41
C SER A 512 14.81 -12.83 -1.94
N LEU A 513 14.26 -13.90 -2.49
CA LEU A 513 14.59 -15.28 -2.15
C LEU A 513 15.04 -16.06 -3.37
N THR A 514 15.85 -17.08 -3.12
CA THR A 514 16.24 -18.11 -4.08
C THR A 514 16.37 -19.44 -3.34
N THR A 515 16.44 -20.53 -4.10
CA THR A 515 16.59 -21.87 -3.52
C THR A 515 18.05 -22.29 -3.60
N LEU A 516 18.65 -22.64 -2.46
CA LEU A 516 20.02 -23.16 -2.38
C LEU A 516 20.07 -24.53 -1.70
N PRO A 517 21.04 -25.38 -2.05
CA PRO A 517 21.29 -26.62 -1.32
C PRO A 517 21.88 -26.34 0.06
N ALA A 518 21.66 -27.26 1.01
CA ALA A 518 22.12 -27.17 2.40
C ALA A 518 23.62 -26.80 2.54
N GLU A 519 24.45 -27.37 1.68
CA GLU A 519 25.89 -27.12 1.66
C GLU A 519 26.27 -25.68 1.32
N SER A 520 25.37 -24.88 0.76
CA SER A 520 25.61 -23.47 0.42
C SER A 520 25.12 -22.48 1.49
N LEU A 521 24.53 -22.95 2.60
CA LEU A 521 23.99 -22.10 3.65
C LEU A 521 25.03 -21.19 4.32
N TYR A 522 26.31 -21.58 4.34
CA TYR A 522 27.39 -20.76 4.90
C TYR A 522 27.63 -19.45 4.12
N LYS A 523 27.01 -19.29 2.94
CA LYS A 523 27.16 -18.13 2.06
C LYS A 523 26.08 -17.08 2.27
N SER A 524 24.86 -17.47 2.64
CA SER A 524 23.68 -16.59 2.61
C SER A 524 22.80 -16.73 3.85
N GLY A 525 22.02 -15.69 4.14
CA GLY A 525 20.94 -15.77 5.11
C GLY A 525 19.84 -16.71 4.62
N CYS A 526 19.19 -17.41 5.54
CA CYS A 526 18.11 -18.35 5.27
C CYS A 526 16.83 -17.89 5.96
N VAL A 527 15.69 -18.15 5.33
CA VAL A 527 14.38 -17.77 5.85
C VAL A 527 13.48 -18.99 6.01
N THR A 528 12.45 -18.85 6.84
CA THR A 528 11.28 -19.74 6.85
C THR A 528 10.00 -18.92 6.91
N GLY A 529 8.88 -19.56 6.59
CA GLY A 529 7.59 -18.91 6.46
C GLY A 529 6.52 -19.84 5.91
N ASN A 530 5.37 -19.25 5.62
CA ASN A 530 4.23 -19.94 5.00
C ASN A 530 4.04 -19.44 3.58
N TRP A 531 3.85 -20.34 2.62
CA TRP A 531 3.56 -19.94 1.23
C TRP A 531 2.21 -19.20 1.16
N GLN A 532 2.25 -17.98 0.63
CA GLN A 532 1.05 -17.27 0.18
C GLN A 532 0.72 -17.68 -1.26
N GLU A 533 1.76 -17.79 -2.09
CA GLU A 533 1.74 -18.39 -3.43
C GLU A 533 2.88 -19.42 -3.52
N LEU A 534 2.53 -20.68 -3.77
CA LEU A 534 3.49 -21.78 -3.75
C LEU A 534 4.67 -21.52 -4.69
N ASN A 535 5.89 -21.63 -4.16
CA ASN A 535 7.15 -21.41 -4.88
C ASN A 535 7.34 -19.97 -5.42
N SER A 536 6.54 -18.99 -4.99
CA SER A 536 6.69 -17.60 -5.44
C SER A 536 6.66 -16.61 -4.28
N ILE A 537 5.58 -16.55 -3.51
CA ILE A 537 5.39 -15.55 -2.45
C ILE A 537 5.29 -16.24 -1.10
N LEU A 538 6.15 -15.85 -0.16
CA LEU A 538 6.25 -16.40 1.19
C LEU A 538 5.91 -15.32 2.21
N SER A 539 5.04 -15.62 3.17
CA SER A 539 4.96 -14.82 4.40
C SER A 539 6.09 -15.27 5.31
N VAL A 540 7.14 -14.45 5.41
CA VAL A 540 8.33 -14.76 6.19
C VAL A 540 7.99 -14.67 7.68
N THR A 541 8.42 -15.67 8.44
CA THR A 541 8.20 -15.73 9.89
C THR A 541 9.49 -15.65 10.70
N GLN A 542 10.62 -16.02 10.09
CA GLN A 542 11.93 -16.01 10.74
C GLN A 542 13.05 -15.92 9.71
N LEU A 543 14.12 -15.21 10.09
CA LEU A 543 15.36 -15.10 9.31
C LEU A 543 16.57 -15.49 10.18
N SER A 544 17.60 -16.06 9.55
CA SER A 544 18.86 -16.40 10.20
C SER A 544 20.05 -16.13 9.29
N GLU A 545 21.07 -15.46 9.80
CA GLU A 545 22.31 -15.18 9.05
C GLU A 545 23.21 -16.42 9.05
N LYS A 546 23.52 -16.96 7.87
CA LYS A 546 24.46 -18.06 7.65
C LYS A 546 24.34 -19.17 8.71
N PRO A 547 23.14 -19.76 8.86
CA PRO A 547 22.90 -20.79 9.87
C PRO A 547 23.76 -22.02 9.61
N THR A 548 24.02 -22.79 10.67
CA THR A 548 24.54 -24.15 10.49
C THR A 548 23.50 -25.02 9.81
N ILE A 549 23.94 -26.09 9.14
CA ILE A 549 23.05 -27.03 8.46
C ILE A 549 22.09 -27.66 9.48
N GLU A 550 22.58 -28.02 10.67
CA GLU A 550 21.77 -28.60 11.74
C GLU A 550 20.67 -27.63 12.19
N TYR A 551 21.01 -26.35 12.37
CA TYR A 551 20.04 -25.33 12.77
C TYR A 551 18.98 -25.12 11.68
N ALA A 552 19.41 -25.03 10.42
CA ALA A 552 18.49 -24.83 9.31
C ALA A 552 17.51 -26.00 9.14
N LEU A 553 17.98 -27.24 9.24
CA LEU A 553 17.14 -28.44 9.17
C LEU A 553 16.08 -28.48 10.29
N GLN A 554 16.39 -27.94 11.47
CA GLN A 554 15.48 -27.95 12.62
C GLN A 554 14.50 -26.78 12.62
N HIS A 555 14.92 -25.60 12.14
CA HIS A 555 14.20 -24.35 12.38
C HIS A 555 13.79 -23.60 11.12
N LEU A 556 14.44 -23.85 9.97
CA LEU A 556 14.29 -23.02 8.77
C LEU A 556 13.69 -23.80 7.58
N ARG A 557 13.04 -24.92 7.85
CA ARG A 557 12.32 -25.69 6.84
C ARG A 557 11.06 -24.94 6.39
N VAL A 558 10.74 -25.08 5.11
CA VAL A 558 9.50 -24.58 4.52
C VAL A 558 8.76 -25.77 3.90
N GLU A 559 7.45 -25.82 4.10
CA GLU A 559 6.62 -26.90 3.57
C GLU A 559 6.65 -26.93 2.03
N GLY A 560 6.64 -28.13 1.45
CA GLY A 560 6.66 -28.33 0.00
C GLY A 560 8.05 -28.26 -0.66
N MET A 561 9.11 -28.01 0.10
CA MET A 561 10.49 -28.02 -0.40
C MET A 561 11.21 -29.36 -0.23
N ALA A 562 12.16 -29.65 -1.11
CA ALA A 562 13.04 -30.82 -1.01
C ALA A 562 13.83 -30.84 0.32
N GLU A 563 14.18 -32.03 0.82
CA GLU A 563 14.84 -32.20 2.13
C GLU A 563 16.23 -31.52 2.22
N ASP A 564 16.90 -31.36 1.09
CA ASP A 564 18.24 -30.79 0.98
C ASP A 564 18.26 -29.33 0.50
N GLN A 565 17.10 -28.70 0.35
CA GLN A 565 16.94 -27.34 -0.15
C GLN A 565 16.36 -26.37 0.88
N PHE A 566 16.78 -25.12 0.78
CA PHE A 566 16.39 -24.02 1.66
C PHE A 566 16.13 -22.74 0.87
N LEU A 567 15.22 -21.89 1.38
CA LEU A 567 15.05 -20.53 0.87
C LEU A 567 16.10 -19.63 1.50
N CYS A 568 16.95 -19.10 0.63
CA CYS A 568 18.02 -18.20 1.00
C CYS A 568 17.82 -16.82 0.38
N ILE A 569 18.44 -15.83 1.00
CA ILE A 569 18.32 -14.45 0.53
C ILE A 569 19.09 -14.30 -0.79
N PHE A 570 18.41 -13.72 -1.79
CA PHE A 570 18.94 -13.49 -3.14
C PHE A 570 19.73 -12.19 -3.25
N GLY A 571 19.65 -11.30 -2.24
CA GLY A 571 20.52 -10.12 -2.12
C GLY A 571 19.87 -8.78 -2.49
N LEU A 572 18.57 -8.77 -2.78
CA LEU A 572 17.74 -7.57 -2.91
C LEU A 572 16.75 -7.48 -1.75
N TYR A 573 16.58 -6.29 -1.20
CA TYR A 573 15.63 -6.03 -0.13
C TYR A 573 14.89 -4.75 -0.41
N VAL A 574 13.60 -4.72 -0.18
CA VAL A 574 12.83 -3.50 -0.11
C VAL A 574 12.44 -3.29 1.33
N LEU A 575 12.91 -2.21 1.95
CA LEU A 575 12.80 -1.99 3.39
C LEU A 575 12.02 -0.73 3.71
N THR A 576 11.17 -0.82 4.73
CA THR A 576 10.56 0.34 5.38
C THR A 576 11.63 1.11 6.19
N PRO A 577 11.48 2.44 6.39
CA PRO A 577 12.44 3.23 7.16
C PRO A 577 12.56 2.77 8.63
N LYS A 578 11.59 1.99 9.13
CA LYS A 578 11.61 1.36 10.46
C LYS A 578 12.87 0.54 10.72
N ILE A 579 13.51 -0.01 9.69
CA ILE A 579 14.78 -0.74 9.85
C ILE A 579 15.86 0.11 10.51
N PHE A 580 15.86 1.44 10.28
CA PHE A 580 16.82 2.35 10.87
C PHE A 580 16.66 2.49 12.39
N ASP A 581 15.44 2.34 12.91
CA ASP A 581 15.19 2.37 14.36
C ASP A 581 15.86 1.16 15.04
N PHE A 582 15.73 -0.04 14.46
CA PHE A 582 16.36 -1.25 15.00
C PHE A 582 17.89 -1.22 14.87
N LEU A 583 18.40 -0.67 13.76
CA LEU A 583 19.83 -0.45 13.59
C LEU A 583 20.37 0.54 14.62
N GLU A 584 19.67 1.66 14.84
CA GLU A 584 20.02 2.66 15.85
C GLU A 584 19.99 2.06 17.26
N GLU A 585 18.97 1.28 17.59
CA GLU A 585 18.86 0.56 18.86
C GLU A 585 20.07 -0.36 19.08
N ASN A 586 20.41 -1.20 18.10
CA ASN A 586 21.56 -2.09 18.19
C ASN A 586 22.87 -1.32 18.32
N ILE A 587 23.04 -0.20 17.60
CA ILE A 587 24.24 0.65 17.67
C ILE A 587 24.37 1.30 19.06
N ASN A 588 23.29 1.90 19.57
CA ASN A 588 23.25 2.56 20.87
C ASN A 588 23.51 1.57 22.01
N ASN A 589 22.96 0.35 21.90
CA ASN A 589 23.16 -0.72 22.89
C ASN A 589 24.43 -1.54 22.65
N ASN A 590 25.22 -1.22 21.62
CA ASN A 590 26.40 -1.96 21.19
C ASN A 590 26.16 -3.48 21.02
N THR A 591 24.98 -3.85 20.49
CA THR A 591 24.59 -5.24 20.23
C THR A 591 25.18 -5.70 18.91
N ARG A 592 26.14 -6.63 18.97
CA ARG A 592 26.94 -7.12 17.83
C ARG A 592 26.83 -8.63 17.68
N ASP A 593 27.18 -9.14 16.52
CA ASP A 593 27.30 -10.59 16.28
C ASP A 593 28.57 -11.18 16.91
N GLU A 594 28.77 -12.50 16.71
CA GLU A 594 29.94 -13.23 17.22
C GLU A 594 31.28 -12.73 16.64
N LYS A 595 31.25 -12.00 15.52
CA LYS A 595 32.41 -11.39 14.86
C LYS A 595 32.66 -9.95 15.32
N GLY A 596 31.81 -9.41 16.19
CA GLY A 596 31.90 -8.03 16.68
C GLY A 596 31.35 -7.01 15.68
N GLU A 597 30.52 -7.41 14.73
CA GLU A 597 29.91 -6.54 13.71
C GLU A 597 28.44 -6.26 14.02
N PHE A 598 27.98 -5.04 13.68
CA PHE A 598 26.55 -4.75 13.62
C PHE A 598 25.95 -5.44 12.40
N GLN A 599 25.07 -6.41 12.63
CA GLN A 599 24.43 -7.17 11.54
C GLN A 599 23.04 -6.65 11.19
N LEU A 600 22.73 -6.70 9.89
CA LEU A 600 21.41 -6.34 9.36
C LEU A 600 20.38 -7.44 9.65
N THR A 601 20.77 -8.71 9.52
CA THR A 601 19.83 -9.86 9.56
C THR A 601 19.08 -9.98 10.89
N SER A 602 19.73 -9.62 12.02
CA SER A 602 19.05 -9.56 13.32
C SER A 602 18.00 -8.44 13.39
N CYS A 603 18.24 -7.30 12.76
CA CYS A 603 17.26 -6.23 12.62
C CYS A 603 16.13 -6.60 11.66
N LEU A 604 16.41 -7.33 10.59
CA LEU A 604 15.38 -7.85 9.67
C LEU A 604 14.46 -8.84 10.38
N ASP A 605 14.99 -9.72 11.23
CA ASP A 605 14.19 -10.67 12.01
C ASP A 605 13.30 -9.94 13.05
N LYS A 606 13.79 -8.86 13.68
CA LYS A 606 12.98 -7.97 14.52
C LYS A 606 11.87 -7.29 13.70
N LEU A 607 12.22 -6.69 12.57
CA LEU A 607 11.28 -6.02 11.66
C LEU A 607 10.19 -7.00 11.18
N CYS A 608 10.58 -8.23 10.82
CA CYS A 608 9.68 -9.29 10.43
C CYS A 608 8.68 -9.65 11.54
N LYS A 609 9.07 -9.61 12.82
CA LYS A 609 8.16 -9.90 13.93
C LYS A 609 7.21 -8.75 14.26
N GLU A 610 7.64 -7.50 14.04
CA GLU A 610 6.84 -6.31 14.37
C GLU A 610 5.90 -5.88 13.24
N GLU A 611 6.43 -5.73 12.02
CA GLU A 611 5.66 -5.24 10.87
C GLU A 611 5.23 -6.37 9.93
N GLY A 612 5.76 -7.58 10.12
CA GLY A 612 5.69 -8.67 9.14
C GLY A 612 6.65 -8.45 7.96
N MET A 613 6.89 -9.50 7.18
CA MET A 613 7.76 -9.43 6.00
C MET A 613 7.29 -10.40 4.92
N THR A 614 7.37 -9.96 3.67
CA THR A 614 7.08 -10.80 2.50
C THR A 614 8.39 -11.25 1.85
N GLY A 615 8.46 -12.52 1.47
CA GLY A 615 9.56 -13.11 0.71
C GLY A 615 9.10 -13.36 -0.72
N TYR A 616 9.92 -13.04 -1.71
CA TYR A 616 9.62 -13.30 -3.12
C TYR A 616 10.73 -14.10 -3.78
N VAL A 617 10.40 -15.28 -4.31
CA VAL A 617 11.33 -16.12 -5.07
C VAL A 617 11.56 -15.49 -6.44
N VAL A 618 12.72 -14.87 -6.62
CA VAL A 618 13.04 -14.09 -7.83
C VAL A 618 13.19 -15.03 -9.03
N LYS A 619 12.58 -14.64 -10.15
CA LYS A 619 12.74 -15.30 -11.45
C LYS A 619 13.99 -14.76 -12.13
N GLY A 620 15.13 -15.28 -11.70
CA GLY A 620 16.44 -14.87 -12.18
C GLY A 620 17.57 -15.52 -11.40
N LYS A 621 18.79 -15.07 -11.69
CA LYS A 621 20.02 -15.54 -11.05
C LYS A 621 20.75 -14.38 -10.41
N CYS A 622 21.45 -14.70 -9.33
CA CYS A 622 22.34 -13.80 -8.64
C CYS A 622 23.75 -14.39 -8.66
N TYR A 623 24.74 -13.56 -8.97
CA TYR A 623 26.13 -13.95 -9.08
C TYR A 623 26.98 -13.20 -8.05
N ASP A 624 27.70 -13.96 -7.22
CA ASP A 624 28.57 -13.44 -6.15
C ASP A 624 29.96 -13.11 -6.71
N THR A 625 30.36 -11.84 -6.62
CA THR A 625 31.67 -11.35 -7.02
C THR A 625 32.62 -11.11 -5.84
N GLY A 626 32.20 -11.45 -4.62
CA GLY A 626 32.92 -11.22 -3.35
C GLY A 626 33.89 -12.33 -2.96
N LEU A 627 33.96 -13.43 -3.72
CA LEU A 627 34.84 -14.58 -3.51
C LEU A 627 35.60 -14.95 -4.81
N PRO A 628 36.84 -15.47 -4.74
CA PRO A 628 37.64 -15.74 -5.94
C PRO A 628 37.00 -16.71 -6.95
N ASP A 629 36.57 -17.90 -6.52
CA ASP A 629 36.00 -18.91 -7.41
C ASP A 629 34.61 -18.49 -7.95
N PRO A 630 33.67 -17.99 -7.12
CA PRO A 630 32.42 -17.39 -7.60
C PRO A 630 32.63 -16.22 -8.57
N TYR A 631 33.61 -15.35 -8.32
CA TYR A 631 33.92 -14.26 -9.24
C TYR A 631 34.41 -14.79 -10.60
N ARG A 632 35.32 -15.78 -10.59
CA ARG A 632 35.74 -16.46 -11.83
C ARG A 632 34.55 -17.08 -12.57
N GLN A 633 33.63 -17.73 -11.85
CA GLN A 633 32.44 -18.34 -12.46
C GLN A 633 31.49 -17.27 -13.03
N THR A 634 31.33 -16.15 -12.33
CA THR A 634 30.54 -15.00 -12.78
C THR A 634 31.05 -14.46 -14.11
N MET A 635 32.37 -14.38 -14.31
CA MET A 635 32.97 -13.97 -15.59
C MET A 635 32.66 -14.90 -16.75
N ILE A 636 32.28 -16.15 -16.48
CA ILE A 636 31.90 -17.15 -17.49
C ILE A 636 30.39 -17.08 -17.75
N ASP A 637 29.59 -17.03 -16.69
CA ASP A 637 28.14 -17.27 -16.77
C ASP A 637 27.33 -15.99 -17.03
N PHE A 638 27.76 -14.84 -16.48
CA PHE A 638 26.97 -13.61 -16.52
C PHE A 638 26.75 -13.06 -17.93
N ARG A 639 27.67 -13.33 -18.87
CA ARG A 639 27.60 -12.91 -20.27
C ARG A 639 26.63 -13.75 -21.12
N ASN A 640 26.34 -14.97 -20.70
CA ASN A 640 25.67 -15.98 -21.54
C ASN A 640 24.15 -16.07 -21.28
N VAL A 641 23.53 -15.04 -20.69
CA VAL A 641 22.12 -15.03 -20.30
C VAL A 641 21.29 -14.14 -21.19
#